data_AF-A0A970NMC0-F1
#
_entry.id   AF-A0A970NMC0-F1
#
_cell.length_a   1.000
_cell.length_b   1.000
_cell.length_c   1.000
_cell.angle_alpha   90.00
_cell.angle_beta   90.00
_cell.angle_gamma   90.00
#
_symmetry.space_group_name_H-M   'P 1'
#
loop_
_entity.id
_entity.type
_entity.pdbx_description
1 polymer ?
#
loop_
_entity_poly.entity_id
_entity_poly.type
_entity_poly.pdbx_seq_one_letter_code
_entity_poly.pdbx_strand_id
1 'polypeptide(L)'
;MRSTAITVALLIISALPAGAQNLFADPSFEATGVAGQARSGEKAGHLALAQPAHWVTIPGALAVEPYATYRATAWVKGRVDGGAALALYAYEWDSYVWAFTAPATLTSSDEWVQVTTTLRCPYPRIEFHPLAFMDANAAEFRIDDLTVERIASPAETIAALEAQETLSDDDARLLGRYYVDEGRMEDAWRLLESPLPRTIVSDLACVMAKATDDPAVRASLLATMIRTGAAGYNAGLERISEVSRPLSAEDIGRALAAEIGIAESAQELESITEAVRALGALGPNLTLAGRAEYLEALAAAVGARSATATEGSGVAAALGTMGEEIAMMRQGLAALVEDLGRCTVTVDGHAVTPETYSIVVPRDATASELHAAKELQIHLERITGQVLPIVPLRDALTKRRFMIGSRELDAALGAEWAVRLGDEGLRISSADGHVLFDGGKRGILYAVYTFLEDYLDCRWFTADCQTWPTDGAYDLRALDVIYIPPLEYRATDYPNSRPPEFAVRNRLNGQLVLATEEWGGHITYQGFVHTFNALVPPELYFAEHPEYFSEINGQRVSDHTQLCLTNPEVLEIAIESVRSWIREAPDATIISVSQNDWHNYCQCEECSALAAQEGSQSGPLLHFVNAIADAIVEEHPHIIIDTLAYQYTRKPPLHVKPRDNVAIRLCSIECEFNRPLSESEFNASFVDDITGWNEICDRLHIWDYVINYAHCVQPFPNLQVLQPNIRFFVENGVTGIYEEANYFSKGGELAELRTYLMAKLLWDPDYDVERGIDEFLAAYYGPAAAPIREYLDDIHRLAVSDPEFHMTIYHGPNAPFQTDEAIGRYVALFDQAEALVADDPVRLHRVRVARQPILYTQIVRAAAPGFEITEDALAPAGGSDIADLIDRFMDTAEAEGQTAISEGSQHQPLSAWADQYRAGAEAVPIVRLTGGGLSAVVAPSLGGRIVSLVRQADGRELLQVAQGAVGIDPMAGGYEEYSTSDYRSPGWREPYEVVACGPSAAILRAELSNGLRLERRYDMDPGQPVLRIASTVTNTTQAPVNAGLRIHPAFRLDDPSRAFLRLGPDGPETTVQMLTEQADGTLEMRFEGGALPPGEWALVDPLGGVTIRCRFVPDQIAACYYNGSGADRRANLELYAPAGQLAPGESQTVEQIYEVTP
;
A
#
# COMPACT_ATOMS: atom_id res chain seq x y z
N MET A 1 -46.43 27.00 52.46
CA MET A 1 -47.17 26.50 51.28
C MET A 1 -46.90 27.45 50.12
N ARG A 2 -46.57 26.88 48.95
CA ARG A 2 -46.45 27.43 47.58
C ARG A 2 -46.75 28.92 47.32
N SER A 3 -45.71 29.66 46.93
CA SER A 3 -45.61 30.69 45.85
C SER A 3 -44.16 31.24 45.90
N THR A 4 -43.45 31.66 44.85
CA THR A 4 -43.59 31.72 43.36
C THR A 4 -42.13 31.67 42.82
N ALA A 5 -41.73 31.57 41.54
CA ALA A 5 -42.35 31.64 40.22
C ALA A 5 -41.53 30.80 39.20
N ILE A 6 -42.15 30.41 38.08
CA ILE A 6 -41.45 29.87 36.90
C ILE A 6 -41.47 30.96 35.84
N THR A 7 -40.30 31.51 35.51
CA THR A 7 -40.14 32.42 34.37
C THR A 7 -39.65 31.63 33.17
N VAL A 8 -40.37 31.76 32.05
CA VAL A 8 -40.01 31.16 30.77
C VAL A 8 -38.68 31.75 30.29
N ALA A 9 -37.66 30.93 30.11
CA ALA A 9 -36.52 31.28 29.28
C ALA A 9 -36.91 31.12 27.81
N LEU A 10 -36.99 32.22 27.08
CA LEU A 10 -37.19 32.18 25.62
C LEU A 10 -35.95 31.57 24.97
N LEU A 11 -36.14 30.56 24.12
CA LEU A 11 -35.20 30.25 23.05
C LEU A 11 -35.16 31.46 22.10
N ILE A 12 -34.08 32.23 22.18
CA ILE A 12 -33.81 33.31 21.23
C ILE A 12 -33.30 32.66 19.95
N ILE A 13 -34.16 32.62 18.93
CA ILE A 13 -33.70 32.40 17.55
C ILE A 13 -32.93 33.65 17.14
N SER A 14 -31.61 33.59 17.17
CA SER A 14 -30.77 34.58 16.52
C SER A 14 -30.81 34.38 15.01
N ALA A 15 -31.48 35.29 14.29
CA ALA A 15 -31.16 35.47 12.88
C ALA A 15 -29.67 35.86 12.77
N LEU A 16 -29.00 35.37 11.73
CA LEU A 16 -27.57 35.60 11.49
C LEU A 16 -27.21 37.10 11.60
N PRO A 17 -26.16 37.48 12.36
CA PRO A 17 -25.55 38.79 12.22
C PRO A 17 -24.98 38.89 10.80
N ALA A 18 -25.31 39.97 10.09
CA ALA A 18 -24.74 40.23 8.77
C ALA A 18 -23.22 40.43 8.89
N GLY A 19 -22.44 39.39 8.53
CA GLY A 19 -20.98 39.37 8.64
C GLY A 19 -20.35 38.06 9.14
N ALA A 20 -21.13 37.07 9.59
CA ALA A 20 -20.60 35.74 9.87
C ALA A 20 -20.38 34.95 8.56
N GLN A 21 -19.16 34.46 8.35
CA GLN A 21 -18.80 33.57 7.23
C GLN A 21 -18.89 32.12 7.71
N ASN A 22 -19.58 31.27 6.95
CA ASN A 22 -19.55 29.82 7.17
C ASN A 22 -18.14 29.31 6.87
N LEU A 23 -17.52 28.61 7.83
CA LEU A 23 -16.15 28.10 7.72
C LEU A 23 -16.09 26.68 7.17
N PHE A 24 -17.22 25.97 7.14
CA PHE A 24 -17.32 24.70 6.42
C PHE A 24 -17.66 24.99 4.97
N ALA A 25 -16.66 24.83 4.08
CA ALA A 25 -16.94 24.65 2.67
C ALA A 25 -17.73 23.34 2.51
N ASP A 26 -18.80 23.37 1.73
CA ASP A 26 -19.64 22.20 1.50
C ASP A 26 -18.78 21.04 0.93
N PRO A 27 -18.75 19.84 1.55
CA PRO A 27 -18.02 18.68 1.06
C PRO A 27 -18.78 18.04 -0.11
N SER A 28 -19.09 18.85 -1.12
CA SER A 28 -19.80 18.48 -2.34
C SER A 28 -21.22 17.91 -2.15
N PHE A 29 -21.98 18.33 -1.12
CA PHE A 29 -23.43 18.06 -1.08
C PHE A 29 -24.16 18.66 -2.27
N GLU A 30 -23.75 19.85 -2.74
CA GLU A 30 -24.31 20.45 -3.96
C GLU A 30 -23.83 19.78 -5.27
N ALA A 31 -22.86 18.87 -5.23
CA ALA A 31 -22.53 18.01 -6.37
C ALA A 31 -23.21 16.63 -6.26
N THR A 32 -22.99 15.92 -5.15
CA THR A 32 -23.34 14.50 -4.95
C THR A 32 -24.63 14.25 -4.16
N GLY A 33 -25.17 15.28 -3.50
CA GLY A 33 -26.36 15.18 -2.65
C GLY A 33 -27.67 14.93 -3.40
N VAL A 34 -28.68 14.47 -2.68
CA VAL A 34 -29.96 14.03 -3.28
C VAL A 34 -30.86 15.23 -3.59
N ALA A 35 -30.90 15.60 -4.87
CA ALA A 35 -31.67 16.75 -5.35
C ALA A 35 -33.16 16.68 -5.00
N GLY A 36 -33.73 17.79 -4.53
CA GLY A 36 -35.16 17.91 -4.21
C GLY A 36 -35.63 17.13 -2.96
N GLN A 37 -34.71 16.47 -2.23
CA GLN A 37 -34.97 15.91 -0.89
C GLN A 37 -34.57 16.86 0.25
N ALA A 38 -33.83 17.92 -0.08
CA ALA A 38 -33.34 18.95 0.83
C ALA A 38 -34.46 19.72 1.55
N ARG A 39 -34.12 20.29 2.71
CA ARG A 39 -34.91 21.29 3.44
C ARG A 39 -34.83 22.66 2.76
N SER A 40 -33.64 23.04 2.29
CA SER A 40 -33.36 24.25 1.49
C SER A 40 -34.10 24.23 0.15
N GLY A 41 -34.22 23.04 -0.44
CA GLY A 41 -34.87 22.76 -1.73
C GLY A 41 -33.90 22.42 -2.86
N GLU A 42 -32.59 22.51 -2.62
CA GLU A 42 -31.53 22.24 -3.61
C GLU A 42 -31.04 20.79 -3.49
N LYS A 43 -29.91 20.53 -2.83
CA LYS A 43 -29.44 19.16 -2.50
C LYS A 43 -29.18 18.98 -1.00
N ALA A 44 -29.11 17.72 -0.57
CA ALA A 44 -28.78 17.37 0.80
C ALA A 44 -27.78 16.22 0.82
N GLY A 45 -26.79 16.30 1.72
CA GLY A 45 -25.87 15.20 2.00
C GLY A 45 -26.65 13.98 2.47
N HIS A 46 -26.23 12.79 2.06
CA HIS A 46 -26.95 11.53 2.31
C HIS A 46 -25.96 10.43 2.67
N LEU A 47 -26.20 9.76 3.80
CA LEU A 47 -25.43 8.60 4.23
C LEU A 47 -26.38 7.43 4.45
N ALA A 48 -26.07 6.28 3.86
CA ALA A 48 -26.88 5.08 3.93
C ALA A 48 -26.03 3.84 4.19
N LEU A 49 -26.55 2.92 4.99
CA LEU A 49 -25.92 1.68 5.41
C LEU A 49 -26.96 0.56 5.38
N ALA A 50 -26.69 -0.48 4.57
CA ALA A 50 -27.63 -1.58 4.30
C ALA A 50 -27.27 -2.90 5.01
N GLN A 51 -26.09 -2.99 5.64
CA GLN A 51 -25.60 -4.15 6.38
C GLN A 51 -24.84 -3.67 7.63
N PRO A 52 -24.68 -4.50 8.68
CA PRO A 52 -23.97 -4.07 9.89
C PRO A 52 -22.54 -3.63 9.62
N ALA A 53 -22.18 -2.42 10.06
CA ALA A 53 -20.82 -1.90 10.00
C ALA A 53 -20.47 -1.15 11.29
N HIS A 54 -19.20 -1.27 11.70
CA HIS A 54 -18.69 -0.59 12.90
C HIS A 54 -18.62 0.93 12.71
N TRP A 55 -18.15 1.39 11.55
CA TRP A 55 -17.91 2.81 11.26
C TRP A 55 -18.20 3.14 9.80
N VAL A 56 -19.09 4.10 9.55
CA VAL A 56 -19.41 4.66 8.22
C VAL A 56 -19.69 6.15 8.36
N THR A 57 -19.13 7.00 7.50
CA THR A 57 -19.20 8.46 7.67
C THR A 57 -19.19 9.22 6.34
N ILE A 58 -19.72 10.45 6.37
CA ILE A 58 -19.35 11.50 5.42
C ILE A 58 -18.08 12.16 5.98
N PRO A 59 -16.90 12.03 5.34
CA PRO A 59 -15.69 12.68 5.78
C PRO A 59 -15.71 14.18 5.46
N GLY A 60 -14.85 14.94 6.15
CA GLY A 60 -14.66 16.36 5.94
C GLY A 60 -13.52 16.88 6.82
N ALA A 61 -13.02 18.07 6.50
CA ALA A 61 -11.99 18.74 7.26
C ALA A 61 -12.32 20.22 7.43
N LEU A 62 -11.93 20.78 8.57
CA LEU A 62 -12.14 22.18 8.93
C LEU A 62 -10.81 22.81 9.30
N ALA A 63 -10.45 23.91 8.64
CA ALA A 63 -9.39 24.78 9.12
C ALA A 63 -9.92 25.62 10.29
N VAL A 64 -9.21 25.61 11.42
CA VAL A 64 -9.62 26.28 12.66
C VAL A 64 -8.43 27.02 13.30
N GLU A 65 -8.74 28.00 14.13
CA GLU A 65 -7.77 28.64 15.01
C GLU A 65 -7.64 27.78 16.28
N PRO A 66 -6.43 27.31 16.64
CA PRO A 66 -6.19 26.53 17.84
C PRO A 66 -6.83 27.17 19.08
N TYR A 67 -7.49 26.35 19.90
CA TYR A 67 -8.18 26.72 21.15
C TYR A 67 -9.39 27.66 21.00
N ALA A 68 -9.76 28.10 19.79
CA ALA A 68 -11.01 28.83 19.58
C ALA A 68 -12.25 27.92 19.72
N THR A 69 -13.40 28.53 20.04
CA THR A 69 -14.69 27.82 20.12
C THR A 69 -15.54 28.08 18.88
N TYR A 70 -16.00 26.99 18.27
CA TYR A 70 -16.86 27.00 17.09
C TYR A 70 -18.24 26.43 17.41
N ARG A 71 -19.27 26.91 16.73
CA ARG A 71 -20.61 26.32 16.73
C ARG A 71 -20.88 25.70 15.37
N ALA A 72 -21.21 24.42 15.35
CA ALA A 72 -21.74 23.73 14.18
C ALA A 72 -23.25 23.56 14.33
N THR A 73 -24.00 23.83 13.28
CA THR A 73 -25.47 23.71 13.22
C THR A 73 -25.86 23.12 11.87
N ALA A 74 -26.77 22.16 11.84
CA ALA A 74 -27.35 21.61 10.60
C ALA A 74 -28.79 21.13 10.84
N TRP A 75 -29.48 20.79 9.76
CA TRP A 75 -30.74 20.05 9.81
C TRP A 75 -30.51 18.62 9.35
N VAL A 76 -31.17 17.66 10.01
CA VAL A 76 -31.04 16.23 9.75
C VAL A 76 -32.39 15.52 9.72
N LYS A 77 -32.50 14.46 8.92
CA LYS A 77 -33.70 13.62 8.78
C LYS A 77 -33.30 12.21 8.39
N GLY A 78 -33.90 11.17 8.97
CA GLY A 78 -33.48 9.81 8.70
C GLY A 78 -33.95 8.77 9.71
N ARG A 79 -33.39 7.56 9.60
CA ARG A 79 -33.71 6.41 10.47
C ARG A 79 -32.44 5.59 10.75
N VAL A 80 -32.37 5.01 11.94
CA VAL A 80 -31.33 4.05 12.36
C VAL A 80 -31.98 2.86 13.05
N ASP A 81 -31.44 1.67 12.79
CA ASP A 81 -31.79 0.40 13.43
C ASP A 81 -30.50 -0.30 13.93
N GLY A 82 -30.42 -0.52 15.24
CA GLY A 82 -29.17 -0.90 15.92
C GLY A 82 -28.11 0.21 15.96
N GLY A 83 -27.16 0.11 16.89
CA GLY A 83 -26.06 1.07 17.01
C GLY A 83 -26.49 2.51 17.33
N ALA A 84 -25.69 3.47 16.86
CA ALA A 84 -25.93 4.90 16.97
C ALA A 84 -25.71 5.61 15.63
N ALA A 85 -26.51 6.65 15.37
CA ALA A 85 -26.27 7.61 14.32
C ALA A 85 -25.94 8.97 14.95
N LEU A 86 -24.94 9.65 14.40
CA LEU A 86 -24.36 10.90 14.89
C LEU A 86 -24.32 11.94 13.77
N ALA A 87 -24.41 13.22 14.14
CA ALA A 87 -24.13 14.35 13.25
C ALA A 87 -23.18 15.35 13.91
N LEU A 88 -22.53 16.15 13.08
CA LEU A 88 -21.61 17.22 13.50
C LEU A 88 -20.47 16.69 14.38
N TYR A 89 -19.98 15.50 14.09
CA TYR A 89 -18.98 14.83 14.90
C TYR A 89 -17.58 15.28 14.46
N ALA A 90 -16.62 15.20 15.37
CA ALA A 90 -15.21 15.41 15.09
C ALA A 90 -14.44 14.35 15.88
N TYR A 91 -13.50 13.69 15.22
CA TYR A 91 -12.87 12.50 15.76
C TYR A 91 -11.55 12.22 15.07
N GLU A 92 -10.56 11.79 15.85
CA GLU A 92 -9.26 11.32 15.38
C GLU A 92 -8.93 10.02 16.15
N TRP A 93 -8.36 9.02 15.49
CA TRP A 93 -8.18 7.66 16.06
C TRP A 93 -6.94 7.54 16.98
N ASP A 94 -6.72 8.52 17.86
CA ASP A 94 -5.64 8.52 18.85
C ASP A 94 -6.14 9.01 20.22
N SER A 95 -5.91 8.23 21.29
CA SER A 95 -6.30 8.63 22.65
C SER A 95 -5.47 9.78 23.25
N TYR A 96 -4.55 10.36 22.46
CA TYR A 96 -3.67 11.47 22.84
C TYR A 96 -3.68 12.63 21.83
N VAL A 97 -4.55 12.59 20.81
CA VAL A 97 -4.77 13.67 19.84
C VAL A 97 -6.29 13.79 19.69
N TRP A 98 -6.86 14.87 20.22
CA TRP A 98 -8.31 14.99 20.43
C TRP A 98 -8.90 16.24 19.78
N ALA A 99 -9.89 16.01 18.92
CA ALA A 99 -10.94 16.96 18.60
C ALA A 99 -12.02 16.91 19.70
N PHE A 100 -12.37 18.05 20.30
CA PHE A 100 -13.31 18.10 21.43
C PHE A 100 -14.71 18.50 20.96
N THR A 101 -15.60 17.51 20.87
CA THR A 101 -17.03 17.74 20.67
C THR A 101 -17.90 16.65 21.28
N ALA A 102 -19.08 17.04 21.77
CA ALA A 102 -20.19 16.13 21.97
C ALA A 102 -21.00 16.04 20.66
N PRO A 103 -20.94 14.94 19.88
CA PRO A 103 -21.73 14.81 18.66
C PRO A 103 -23.22 14.91 18.93
N ALA A 104 -23.98 15.39 17.95
CA ALA A 104 -25.43 15.36 18.02
C ALA A 104 -25.92 13.92 17.76
N THR A 105 -26.36 13.21 18.80
CA THR A 105 -26.98 11.89 18.65
C THR A 105 -28.31 12.01 17.91
N LEU A 106 -28.47 11.23 16.85
CA LEU A 106 -29.63 11.27 15.97
C LEU A 106 -30.70 10.26 16.36
N THR A 107 -31.95 10.69 16.31
CA THR A 107 -33.12 9.82 16.49
C THR A 107 -33.89 9.71 15.19
N SER A 108 -34.38 8.51 14.87
CA SER A 108 -35.22 8.26 13.70
C SER A 108 -36.41 9.22 13.62
N SER A 109 -36.45 10.01 12.55
CA SER A 109 -37.44 11.07 12.28
C SER A 109 -37.69 11.20 10.78
N ASP A 110 -38.96 11.23 10.39
CA ASP A 110 -39.39 11.54 9.02
C ASP A 110 -39.54 13.07 8.78
N GLU A 111 -39.33 13.88 9.82
CA GLU A 111 -39.27 15.35 9.76
C GLU A 111 -37.83 15.84 9.87
N TRP A 112 -37.53 17.00 9.26
CA TRP A 112 -36.24 17.67 9.41
C TRP A 112 -36.11 18.27 10.82
N VAL A 113 -35.09 17.84 11.56
CA VAL A 113 -34.77 18.28 12.93
C VAL A 113 -33.47 19.06 12.92
N GLN A 114 -33.43 20.23 13.56
CA GLN A 114 -32.19 20.98 13.71
C GLN A 114 -31.33 20.37 14.83
N VAL A 115 -30.07 20.11 14.51
CA VAL A 115 -29.01 19.70 15.45
C VAL A 115 -27.97 20.81 15.55
N THR A 116 -27.31 20.90 16.70
CA THR A 116 -26.26 21.90 16.95
C THR A 116 -25.30 21.37 18.00
N THR A 117 -24.01 21.58 17.79
CA THR A 117 -22.96 21.29 18.76
C THR A 117 -21.90 22.39 18.78
N THR A 118 -20.98 22.26 19.72
CA THR A 118 -19.78 23.10 19.86
C THR A 118 -18.55 22.26 19.54
N LEU A 119 -17.60 22.84 18.82
CA LEU A 119 -16.32 22.21 18.46
C LEU A 119 -15.18 23.05 19.05
N ARG A 120 -14.14 22.38 19.55
CA ARG A 120 -12.84 22.98 19.90
C ARG A 120 -11.72 22.03 19.51
N CYS A 121 -10.61 22.56 19.04
CA CYS A 121 -9.41 21.78 18.68
C CYS A 121 -8.17 22.51 19.22
N PRO A 122 -7.16 21.81 19.77
CA PRO A 122 -5.86 22.41 20.06
C PRO A 122 -4.97 22.56 18.80
N TYR A 123 -5.41 22.04 17.65
CA TYR A 123 -4.67 22.03 16.38
C TYR A 123 -5.32 22.95 15.33
N PRO A 124 -4.59 23.37 14.27
CA PRO A 124 -5.11 24.27 13.24
C PRO A 124 -6.07 23.62 12.23
N ARG A 125 -6.28 22.30 12.35
CA ARG A 125 -7.22 21.50 11.56
C ARG A 125 -8.01 20.60 12.51
N ILE A 126 -9.22 20.23 12.11
CA ILE A 126 -10.06 19.26 12.81
C ILE A 126 -10.74 18.36 11.76
N GLU A 127 -10.60 17.04 11.89
CA GLU A 127 -11.41 16.09 11.11
C GLU A 127 -12.87 16.21 11.55
N PHE A 128 -13.76 16.42 10.58
CA PHE A 128 -15.15 16.77 10.84
C PHE A 128 -16.09 15.95 9.97
N HIS A 129 -17.00 15.25 10.63
CA HIS A 129 -17.93 14.29 10.06
C HIS A 129 -19.37 14.83 10.17
N PRO A 130 -19.93 15.40 9.09
CA PRO A 130 -21.32 15.87 9.09
C PRO A 130 -22.33 14.80 9.51
N LEU A 131 -22.11 13.55 9.08
CA LEU A 131 -22.84 12.36 9.51
C LEU A 131 -21.88 11.20 9.78
N ALA A 132 -22.17 10.40 10.81
CA ALA A 132 -21.46 9.15 11.10
C ALA A 132 -22.40 8.10 11.73
N PHE A 133 -22.17 6.83 11.43
CA PHE A 133 -22.87 5.68 12.00
C PHE A 133 -21.87 4.79 12.75
N MET A 134 -22.22 4.42 13.98
CA MET A 134 -21.44 3.56 14.87
C MET A 134 -22.21 2.29 15.21
N ASP A 135 -21.62 1.12 14.94
CA ASP A 135 -22.21 -0.20 15.23
C ASP A 135 -23.66 -0.38 14.73
N ALA A 136 -24.02 0.32 13.66
CA ALA A 136 -25.39 0.36 13.14
C ALA A 136 -25.66 -0.85 12.26
N ASN A 137 -26.80 -1.52 12.44
CA ASN A 137 -27.18 -2.67 11.61
C ASN A 137 -27.70 -2.20 10.24
N ALA A 138 -28.48 -1.13 10.24
CA ALA A 138 -28.88 -0.38 9.06
C ALA A 138 -29.19 1.07 9.47
N ALA A 139 -28.82 2.04 8.63
CA ALA A 139 -29.11 3.45 8.89
C ALA A 139 -29.22 4.24 7.58
N GLU A 140 -30.04 5.27 7.56
CA GLU A 140 -30.18 6.18 6.43
C GLU A 140 -30.49 7.59 6.95
N PHE A 141 -29.56 8.52 6.81
CA PHE A 141 -29.73 9.91 7.23
C PHE A 141 -29.35 10.90 6.13
N ARG A 142 -30.07 12.01 6.11
CA ARG A 142 -29.80 13.19 5.28
C ARG A 142 -29.43 14.37 6.16
N ILE A 143 -28.56 15.24 5.66
CA ILE A 143 -28.10 16.47 6.31
C ILE A 143 -28.15 17.65 5.34
N ASP A 144 -28.52 18.83 5.83
CA ASP A 144 -28.71 20.06 5.06
C ASP A 144 -28.49 21.31 5.93
N ASP A 145 -28.33 22.49 5.31
CA ASP A 145 -28.14 23.80 5.95
C ASP A 145 -27.01 23.79 7.02
N LEU A 146 -25.88 23.14 6.72
CA LEU A 146 -24.74 23.01 7.63
C LEU A 146 -23.90 24.29 7.68
N THR A 147 -23.90 24.94 8.85
CA THR A 147 -23.08 26.12 9.15
C THR A 147 -22.13 25.88 10.31
N VAL A 148 -20.85 26.22 10.14
CA VAL A 148 -19.82 26.25 11.19
C VAL A 148 -19.31 27.67 11.35
N GLU A 149 -19.43 28.23 12.55
CA GLU A 149 -19.10 29.63 12.87
C GLU A 149 -18.17 29.70 14.08
N ARG A 150 -17.13 30.55 14.06
CA ARG A 150 -16.35 30.86 15.27
C ARG A 150 -17.17 31.74 16.21
N ILE A 151 -17.41 31.27 17.44
CA ILE A 151 -18.23 31.97 18.44
C ILE A 151 -17.43 32.53 19.63
N ALA A 152 -16.18 32.09 19.84
CA ALA A 152 -15.24 32.71 20.77
C ALA A 152 -13.80 32.54 20.26
N SER A 153 -12.96 33.54 20.49
CA SER A 153 -11.51 33.46 20.24
C SER A 153 -10.81 32.49 21.22
N PRO A 154 -9.52 32.16 20.99
CA PRO A 154 -8.74 31.32 21.92
C PRO A 154 -8.72 31.90 23.34
N ALA A 155 -8.39 33.19 23.47
CA ALA A 155 -8.31 33.87 24.77
C ALA A 155 -9.67 33.92 25.51
N GLU A 156 -10.77 34.14 24.79
CA GLU A 156 -12.12 34.11 25.38
C GLU A 156 -12.53 32.69 25.80
N THR A 157 -12.14 31.68 25.02
CA THR A 157 -12.41 30.26 25.31
C THR A 157 -11.68 29.84 26.58
N ILE A 158 -10.37 30.03 26.64
CA ILE A 158 -9.56 29.65 27.81
C ILE A 158 -9.98 30.40 29.06
N ALA A 159 -10.21 31.72 29.00
CA ALA A 159 -10.69 32.48 30.15
C ALA A 159 -12.06 32.00 30.65
N ALA A 160 -12.92 31.49 29.76
CA ALA A 160 -14.19 30.87 30.14
C ALA A 160 -14.02 29.48 30.76
N LEU A 161 -12.98 28.71 30.41
CA LEU A 161 -12.64 27.44 31.05
C LEU A 161 -12.01 27.65 32.43
N GLU A 162 -11.00 28.54 32.55
CA GLU A 162 -10.34 28.89 33.81
C GLU A 162 -11.32 29.41 34.88
N ALA A 163 -12.46 29.97 34.47
CA ALA A 163 -13.51 30.47 35.35
C ALA A 163 -14.52 29.41 35.83
N GLN A 164 -14.46 28.15 35.36
CA GLN A 164 -15.40 27.10 35.75
C GLN A 164 -15.04 26.49 37.11
N GLU A 165 -16.03 26.31 37.99
CA GLU A 165 -15.85 25.58 39.27
C GLU A 165 -15.68 24.06 39.07
N THR A 166 -16.05 23.52 37.91
CA THR A 166 -15.90 22.10 37.55
C THR A 166 -15.84 21.99 36.03
N LEU A 167 -14.74 21.45 35.50
CA LEU A 167 -14.51 21.21 34.08
C LEU A 167 -15.14 19.87 33.66
N SER A 168 -15.53 19.75 32.39
CA SER A 168 -15.71 18.42 31.77
C SER A 168 -14.36 17.78 31.42
N ASP A 169 -14.37 16.48 31.15
CA ASP A 169 -13.19 15.71 30.69
C ASP A 169 -12.49 16.39 29.51
N ASP A 170 -13.24 16.87 28.52
CA ASP A 170 -12.73 17.53 27.32
C ASP A 170 -12.26 18.97 27.58
N ASP A 171 -12.95 19.71 28.44
CA ASP A 171 -12.49 21.03 28.88
C ASP A 171 -11.14 20.93 29.61
N ALA A 172 -10.96 19.89 30.44
CA ALA A 172 -9.72 19.63 31.15
C ALA A 172 -8.56 19.25 30.21
N ARG A 173 -8.80 18.38 29.22
CA ARG A 173 -7.79 18.05 28.19
C ARG A 173 -7.37 19.28 27.38
N LEU A 174 -8.34 20.07 26.89
CA LEU A 174 -8.07 21.27 26.09
C LEU A 174 -7.29 22.33 26.88
N LEU A 175 -7.71 22.60 28.13
CA LEU A 175 -7.05 23.56 29.01
C LEU A 175 -5.64 23.10 29.40
N GLY A 176 -5.45 21.80 29.65
CA GLY A 176 -4.14 21.23 29.94
C GLY A 176 -3.15 21.35 28.78
N ARG A 177 -3.61 21.12 27.54
CA ARG A 177 -2.79 21.35 26.33
C ARG A 177 -2.42 22.81 26.17
N TYR A 178 -3.38 23.73 26.32
CA TYR A 178 -3.11 25.17 26.28
C TYR A 178 -2.06 25.59 27.31
N TYR A 179 -2.11 25.03 28.53
CA TYR A 179 -1.08 25.31 29.54
C TYR A 179 0.29 24.78 29.17
N VAL A 180 0.40 23.65 28.46
CA VAL A 180 1.70 23.12 28.02
C VAL A 180 2.25 23.95 26.86
N ASP A 181 1.44 24.23 25.84
CA ASP A 181 1.83 24.96 24.63
C ASP A 181 2.26 26.42 24.93
N GLU A 182 1.58 27.08 25.87
CA GLU A 182 1.95 28.42 26.36
C GLU A 182 3.08 28.40 27.42
N GLY A 183 3.69 27.24 27.70
CA GLY A 183 4.77 27.09 28.68
C GLY A 183 4.36 27.28 30.16
N ARG A 184 3.04 27.30 30.45
CA ARG A 184 2.43 27.46 31.78
C ARG A 184 2.44 26.14 32.57
N MET A 185 3.59 25.48 32.65
CA MET A 185 3.74 24.14 33.24
C MET A 185 3.24 24.03 34.70
N GLU A 186 3.35 25.10 35.51
CA GLU A 186 2.79 25.13 36.88
C GLU A 186 1.25 25.06 36.92
N ASP A 187 0.56 25.61 35.92
CA ASP A 187 -0.90 25.50 35.79
C ASP A 187 -1.30 24.08 35.34
N ALA A 188 -0.53 23.48 34.43
CA ALA A 188 -0.70 22.09 34.00
C ALA A 188 -0.54 21.10 35.17
N TRP A 189 0.47 21.26 36.03
CA TRP A 189 0.62 20.47 37.26
C TRP A 189 -0.56 20.63 38.21
N ARG A 190 -1.03 21.87 38.46
CA ARG A 190 -2.20 22.12 39.32
C ARG A 190 -3.49 21.51 38.76
N LEU A 191 -3.62 21.40 37.44
CA LEU A 191 -4.73 20.69 36.79
C LEU A 191 -4.59 19.17 36.91
N LEU A 192 -3.39 18.62 36.71
CA LEU A 192 -3.08 17.20 36.86
C LEU A 192 -3.33 16.67 38.28
N GLU A 193 -3.07 17.50 39.31
CA GLU A 193 -3.33 17.20 40.72
C GLU A 193 -4.82 17.32 41.14
N SER A 194 -5.68 17.83 40.25
CA SER A 194 -7.12 17.97 40.51
C SER A 194 -7.85 16.62 40.34
N PRO A 195 -9.08 16.44 40.87
CA PRO A 195 -9.77 15.15 40.86
C PRO A 195 -10.35 14.81 39.47
N LEU A 196 -9.47 14.42 38.55
CA LEU A 196 -9.77 14.04 37.17
C LEU A 196 -9.90 12.51 36.99
N PRO A 197 -10.63 12.03 35.97
CA PRO A 197 -10.61 10.62 35.57
C PRO A 197 -9.22 10.16 35.14
N ARG A 198 -8.89 8.89 35.39
CA ARG A 198 -7.57 8.28 35.08
C ARG A 198 -7.12 8.51 33.64
N THR A 199 -8.05 8.41 32.68
CA THR A 199 -7.80 8.67 31.25
C THR A 199 -7.28 10.08 30.98
N ILE A 200 -7.82 11.09 31.67
CA ILE A 200 -7.44 12.50 31.50
C ILE A 200 -6.07 12.77 32.15
N VAL A 201 -5.83 12.18 33.32
CA VAL A 201 -4.53 12.27 34.00
C VAL A 201 -3.43 11.64 33.15
N SER A 202 -3.70 10.51 32.49
CA SER A 202 -2.78 9.89 31.52
C SER A 202 -2.51 10.77 30.30
N ASP A 203 -3.56 11.36 29.71
CA ASP A 203 -3.45 12.24 28.54
C ASP A 203 -2.57 13.46 28.87
N LEU A 204 -2.91 14.18 29.94
CA LEU A 204 -2.18 15.37 30.37
C LEU A 204 -0.75 15.03 30.80
N ALA A 205 -0.52 13.90 31.49
CA ALA A 205 0.83 13.46 31.82
C ALA A 205 1.67 13.15 30.58
N CYS A 206 1.09 12.56 29.53
CA CYS A 206 1.76 12.31 28.26
C CYS A 206 2.19 13.62 27.57
N VAL A 207 1.26 14.58 27.44
CA VAL A 207 1.53 15.90 26.82
C VAL A 207 2.61 16.66 27.61
N MET A 208 2.48 16.74 28.94
CA MET A 208 3.49 17.36 29.80
C MET A 208 4.86 16.65 29.72
N ALA A 209 4.87 15.32 29.61
CA ALA A 209 6.10 14.54 29.52
C ALA A 209 6.83 14.79 28.21
N LYS A 210 6.10 14.88 27.09
CA LYS A 210 6.67 15.22 25.78
C LYS A 210 7.33 16.60 25.77
N ALA A 211 6.72 17.56 26.46
CA ALA A 211 7.17 18.96 26.50
C ALA A 211 8.28 19.31 27.52
N THR A 212 8.84 18.32 28.25
CA THR A 212 9.91 18.59 29.24
C THR A 212 11.22 17.85 28.94
N ASP A 213 12.33 18.59 28.96
CA ASP A 213 13.68 18.05 28.79
C ASP A 213 14.31 17.56 30.10
N ASP A 214 13.67 17.77 31.26
CA ASP A 214 14.15 17.27 32.55
C ASP A 214 13.82 15.77 32.69
N PRO A 215 14.83 14.87 32.74
CA PRO A 215 14.58 13.43 32.81
C PRO A 215 13.83 13.00 34.08
N ALA A 216 14.04 13.69 35.21
CA ALA A 216 13.37 13.35 36.47
C ALA A 216 11.88 13.74 36.43
N VAL A 217 11.56 14.89 35.82
CA VAL A 217 10.16 15.32 35.60
C VAL A 217 9.48 14.38 34.61
N ARG A 218 10.12 14.07 33.48
CA ARG A 218 9.62 13.15 32.45
C ARG A 218 9.39 11.74 33.01
N ALA A 219 10.30 11.21 33.84
CA ALA A 219 10.14 9.92 34.51
C ALA A 219 8.97 9.89 35.51
N SER A 220 8.73 10.99 36.24
CA SER A 220 7.58 11.13 37.15
C SER A 220 6.24 11.15 36.42
N LEU A 221 6.21 11.76 35.23
CA LEU A 221 5.03 11.79 34.37
C LEU A 221 4.78 10.43 33.68
N LEU A 222 5.83 9.73 33.25
CA LEU A 222 5.75 8.34 32.79
C LEU A 222 5.18 7.40 33.87
N ALA A 223 5.66 7.51 35.11
CA ALA A 223 5.11 6.77 36.25
C ALA A 223 3.61 7.06 36.45
N THR A 224 3.21 8.32 36.25
CA THR A 224 1.82 8.75 36.34
C THR A 224 0.95 8.15 35.23
N MET A 225 1.38 8.17 33.97
CA MET A 225 0.70 7.49 32.86
C MET A 225 0.44 6.01 33.18
N ILE A 226 1.49 5.31 33.62
CA ILE A 226 1.44 3.86 33.89
C ILE A 226 0.50 3.55 35.07
N ARG A 227 0.61 4.28 36.18
CA ARG A 227 -0.34 4.18 37.31
C ARG A 227 -1.78 4.43 36.87
N THR A 228 -2.02 5.38 35.98
CA THR A 228 -3.37 5.69 35.50
C THR A 228 -3.94 4.65 34.55
N GLY A 229 -3.14 3.74 34.01
CA GLY A 229 -3.60 2.66 33.14
C GLY A 229 -3.33 2.87 31.65
N ALA A 230 -2.40 3.77 31.31
CA ALA A 230 -2.07 4.15 29.94
C ALA A 230 -1.87 2.97 28.99
N ALA A 231 -1.29 1.87 29.46
CA ALA A 231 -0.97 0.69 28.66
C ALA A 231 -2.19 0.06 27.98
N GLY A 232 -3.36 0.11 28.61
CA GLY A 232 -4.62 -0.42 28.09
C GLY A 232 -5.43 0.57 27.24
N TYR A 233 -4.89 1.74 26.89
CA TYR A 233 -5.55 2.73 26.03
C TYR A 233 -5.10 2.57 24.57
N ASN A 234 -5.92 3.04 23.62
CA ASN A 234 -5.52 3.07 22.21
C ASN A 234 -4.26 3.95 22.03
N ALA A 235 -3.29 3.50 21.23
CA ALA A 235 -1.92 4.03 21.15
C ALA A 235 -1.15 4.15 22.49
N GLY A 236 -1.66 3.60 23.60
CA GLY A 236 -1.11 3.79 24.94
C GLY A 236 0.31 3.25 25.13
N LEU A 237 0.59 2.06 24.58
CA LEU A 237 1.92 1.45 24.58
C LEU A 237 2.93 2.25 23.73
N GLU A 238 2.48 2.81 22.61
CA GLU A 238 3.28 3.68 21.75
C GLU A 238 3.67 4.96 22.50
N ARG A 239 2.71 5.62 23.15
CA ARG A 239 2.99 6.84 23.94
C ARG A 239 3.88 6.56 25.16
N ILE A 240 3.73 5.41 25.82
CA ILE A 240 4.67 4.94 26.86
C ILE A 240 6.09 4.80 26.28
N SER A 241 6.24 4.17 25.11
CA SER A 241 7.52 4.00 24.43
C SER A 241 8.17 5.36 24.13
N GLU A 242 7.44 6.27 23.48
CA GLU A 242 7.91 7.62 23.15
C GLU A 242 8.37 8.42 24.37
N VAL A 243 7.57 8.43 25.45
CA VAL A 243 7.91 9.17 26.67
C VAL A 243 9.13 8.56 27.38
N SER A 244 9.29 7.24 27.31
CA SER A 244 10.44 6.55 27.91
C SER A 244 11.74 6.70 27.12
N ARG A 245 11.69 6.89 25.79
CA ARG A 245 12.84 6.84 24.88
C ARG A 245 14.02 7.81 25.21
N PRO A 246 13.78 9.02 25.74
CA PRO A 246 14.86 9.91 26.19
C PRO A 246 15.48 9.52 27.54
N LEU A 247 14.78 8.73 28.36
CA LEU A 247 15.19 8.42 29.74
C LEU A 247 16.31 7.38 29.80
N SER A 248 17.06 7.38 30.91
CA SER A 248 18.00 6.30 31.20
C SER A 248 17.28 5.05 31.71
N ALA A 249 17.94 3.89 31.61
CA ALA A 249 17.44 2.65 32.21
C ALA A 249 17.22 2.78 33.73
N GLU A 250 18.06 3.56 34.41
CA GLU A 250 17.93 3.87 35.84
C GLU A 250 16.65 4.67 36.12
N ASP A 251 16.36 5.71 35.32
CA ASP A 251 15.17 6.56 35.51
C ASP A 251 13.87 5.78 35.28
N ILE A 252 13.80 4.98 34.20
CA ILE A 252 12.65 4.12 33.90
C ILE A 252 12.48 3.06 35.00
N GLY A 253 13.57 2.39 35.39
CA GLY A 253 13.55 1.37 36.44
C GLY A 253 13.11 1.94 37.79
N ARG A 254 13.60 3.13 38.16
CA ARG A 254 13.24 3.85 39.39
C ARG A 254 11.78 4.29 39.38
N ALA A 255 11.28 4.81 38.26
CA ALA A 255 9.88 5.21 38.09
C ALA A 255 8.93 4.02 38.31
N LEU A 256 9.16 2.91 37.59
CA LEU A 256 8.34 1.70 37.72
C LEU A 256 8.45 1.05 39.11
N ALA A 257 9.66 0.99 39.68
CA ALA A 257 9.88 0.44 41.02
C ALA A 257 9.12 1.20 42.11
N ALA A 258 8.99 2.54 41.96
CA ALA A 258 8.17 3.35 42.85
C ALA A 258 6.68 2.98 42.74
N GLU A 259 6.14 2.85 41.53
CA GLU A 259 4.73 2.49 41.31
C GLU A 259 4.39 1.07 41.83
N ILE A 260 5.27 0.08 41.63
CA ILE A 260 5.14 -1.26 42.22
C ILE A 260 5.07 -1.18 43.76
N GLY A 261 5.85 -0.26 44.36
CA GLY A 261 5.88 -0.03 45.80
C GLY A 261 4.57 0.53 46.37
N ILE A 262 3.85 1.35 45.62
CA ILE A 262 2.64 2.05 46.09
C ILE A 262 1.31 1.47 45.58
N ALA A 263 1.31 0.62 44.56
CA ALA A 263 0.09 0.01 44.02
C ALA A 263 -0.77 -0.67 45.10
N GLU A 264 -2.07 -0.37 45.13
CA GLU A 264 -3.01 -0.84 46.15
C GLU A 264 -3.88 -2.02 45.66
N SER A 265 -3.97 -2.23 44.35
CA SER A 265 -4.84 -3.21 43.70
C SER A 265 -4.12 -4.13 42.72
N ALA A 266 -4.74 -5.27 42.40
CA ALA A 266 -4.24 -6.19 41.37
C ALA A 266 -4.25 -5.54 39.97
N GLN A 267 -5.28 -4.75 39.65
CA GLN A 267 -5.45 -4.10 38.35
C GLN A 267 -4.36 -3.05 38.07
N GLU A 268 -3.89 -2.33 39.09
CA GLU A 268 -2.75 -1.41 38.95
C GLU A 268 -1.46 -2.19 38.65
N LEU A 269 -1.23 -3.31 39.35
CA LEU A 269 -0.08 -4.18 39.10
C LEU A 269 -0.15 -4.87 37.74
N GLU A 270 -1.33 -5.26 37.27
CA GLU A 270 -1.54 -5.79 35.91
C GLU A 270 -1.17 -4.75 34.85
N SER A 271 -1.61 -3.49 35.00
CA SER A 271 -1.23 -2.42 34.06
C SER A 271 0.25 -2.04 34.14
N ILE A 272 0.85 -2.05 35.33
CA ILE A 272 2.31 -1.93 35.49
C ILE A 272 3.01 -3.12 34.82
N THR A 273 2.47 -4.34 34.90
CA THR A 273 3.04 -5.53 34.24
C THR A 273 2.97 -5.41 32.72
N GLU A 274 1.87 -4.88 32.18
CA GLU A 274 1.72 -4.63 30.75
C GLU A 274 2.71 -3.54 30.26
N ALA A 275 2.86 -2.45 31.02
CA ALA A 275 3.89 -1.45 30.76
C ALA A 275 5.30 -2.03 30.90
N VAL A 276 5.57 -2.89 31.89
CA VAL A 276 6.85 -3.62 32.05
C VAL A 276 7.09 -4.60 30.90
N ARG A 277 6.05 -5.21 30.31
CA ARG A 277 6.18 -6.08 29.13
C ARG A 277 6.54 -5.25 27.89
N ALA A 278 5.86 -4.13 27.67
CA ALA A 278 6.16 -3.22 26.57
C ALA A 278 7.52 -2.50 26.73
N LEU A 279 7.89 -2.15 27.97
CA LEU A 279 9.18 -1.52 28.28
C LEU A 279 10.34 -2.54 28.34
N GLY A 280 10.08 -3.77 28.74
CA GLY A 280 11.00 -4.91 28.56
C GLY A 280 11.23 -5.23 27.08
N ALA A 281 10.22 -4.96 26.24
CA ALA A 281 10.30 -4.97 24.80
C ALA A 281 10.84 -3.66 24.17
N LEU A 282 11.45 -2.73 24.92
CA LEU A 282 12.09 -1.50 24.39
C LEU A 282 13.24 -1.74 23.38
N GLY A 283 13.52 -3.00 23.04
CA GLY A 283 14.28 -3.35 21.85
C GLY A 283 15.73 -2.87 21.91
N PRO A 284 16.36 -2.51 20.79
CA PRO A 284 17.79 -2.20 20.74
C PRO A 284 18.23 -0.98 21.57
N ASN A 285 17.32 -0.07 21.94
CA ASN A 285 17.60 1.29 22.45
C ASN A 285 18.34 1.40 23.81
N LEU A 286 18.62 0.29 24.49
CA LEU A 286 19.40 0.23 25.73
C LEU A 286 20.51 -0.81 25.64
N THR A 287 21.66 -0.48 26.23
CA THR A 287 22.74 -1.44 26.53
C THR A 287 22.24 -2.62 27.35
N LEU A 288 22.84 -3.80 27.18
CA LEU A 288 22.50 -4.98 27.97
C LEU A 288 22.77 -4.75 29.46
N ALA A 289 23.84 -4.05 29.81
CA ALA A 289 24.10 -3.63 31.19
C ALA A 289 22.96 -2.75 31.75
N GLY A 290 22.46 -1.78 30.97
CA GLY A 290 21.33 -0.94 31.35
C GLY A 290 20.04 -1.75 31.53
N ARG A 291 19.76 -2.71 30.65
CA ARG A 291 18.64 -3.65 30.81
C ARG A 291 18.77 -4.51 32.06
N ALA A 292 19.98 -4.90 32.42
CA ALA A 292 20.22 -5.69 33.63
C ALA A 292 19.90 -4.86 34.88
N GLU A 293 20.42 -3.64 34.96
CA GLU A 293 20.14 -2.70 36.07
C GLU A 293 18.63 -2.41 36.21
N TYR A 294 17.96 -2.15 35.08
CA TYR A 294 16.50 -2.01 35.01
C TYR A 294 15.75 -3.23 35.56
N LEU A 295 16.06 -4.45 35.10
CA LEU A 295 15.38 -5.66 35.55
C LEU A 295 15.69 -6.02 37.02
N GLU A 296 16.89 -5.74 37.53
CA GLU A 296 17.19 -5.92 38.96
C GLU A 296 16.43 -4.92 39.84
N ALA A 297 16.29 -3.66 39.41
CA ALA A 297 15.49 -2.67 40.14
C ALA A 297 14.01 -3.09 40.25
N LEU A 298 13.43 -3.60 39.16
CA LEU A 298 12.08 -4.17 39.18
C LEU A 298 11.97 -5.42 40.05
N ALA A 299 12.90 -6.37 39.92
CA ALA A 299 12.90 -7.59 40.72
C ALA A 299 13.00 -7.29 42.23
N ALA A 300 13.80 -6.30 42.62
CA ALA A 300 13.91 -5.83 44.00
C ALA A 300 12.60 -5.20 44.49
N ALA A 301 11.94 -4.37 43.67
CA ALA A 301 10.66 -3.76 43.99
C ALA A 301 9.53 -4.81 44.18
N VAL A 302 9.41 -5.75 43.24
CA VAL A 302 8.45 -6.88 43.33
C VAL A 302 8.71 -7.72 44.57
N GLY A 303 9.97 -8.09 44.83
CA GLY A 303 10.33 -8.87 46.03
C GLY A 303 10.00 -8.14 47.34
N ALA A 304 10.29 -6.84 47.43
CA ALA A 304 9.96 -6.02 48.59
C ALA A 304 8.44 -5.88 48.79
N ARG A 305 7.68 -5.67 47.70
CA ARG A 305 6.21 -5.56 47.77
C ARG A 305 5.58 -6.91 48.16
N SER A 306 6.00 -8.02 47.54
CA SER A 306 5.52 -9.38 47.84
C SER A 306 5.72 -9.77 49.29
N ALA A 307 6.83 -9.37 49.92
CA ALA A 307 7.08 -9.62 51.34
C ALA A 307 6.08 -8.91 52.29
N THR A 308 5.32 -7.93 51.79
CA THR A 308 4.29 -7.19 52.52
C THR A 308 2.86 -7.52 52.07
N ALA A 309 2.69 -8.28 50.99
CA ALA A 309 1.39 -8.60 50.43
C ALA A 309 0.70 -9.72 51.23
N THR A 310 -0.63 -9.63 51.37
CA THR A 310 -1.41 -10.68 52.03
C THR A 310 -1.42 -11.94 51.16
N GLU A 311 -0.96 -13.06 51.72
CA GLU A 311 -0.93 -14.36 51.05
C GLU A 311 -2.33 -14.75 50.52
N GLY A 312 -2.40 -15.19 49.26
CA GLY A 312 -3.65 -15.53 48.58
C GLY A 312 -4.53 -14.35 48.14
N SER A 313 -4.06 -13.10 48.27
CA SER A 313 -4.75 -11.93 47.70
C SER A 313 -4.48 -11.78 46.20
N GLY A 314 -5.35 -11.05 45.49
CA GLY A 314 -5.12 -10.71 44.07
C GLY A 314 -3.85 -9.90 43.84
N VAL A 315 -3.46 -9.05 44.79
CA VAL A 315 -2.17 -8.31 44.77
C VAL A 315 -0.99 -9.29 44.83
N ALA A 316 -1.04 -10.30 45.70
CA ALA A 316 0.01 -11.32 45.77
C ALA A 316 0.07 -12.18 44.50
N ALA A 317 -1.07 -12.46 43.85
CA ALA A 317 -1.12 -13.17 42.58
C ALA A 317 -0.51 -12.33 41.43
N ALA A 318 -0.90 -11.06 41.29
CA ALA A 318 -0.38 -10.15 40.26
C ALA A 318 1.14 -9.92 40.39
N LEU A 319 1.66 -9.77 41.62
CA LEU A 319 3.10 -9.72 41.88
C LEU A 319 3.83 -11.03 41.52
N GLY A 320 3.15 -12.17 41.66
CA GLY A 320 3.65 -13.47 41.19
C GLY A 320 3.84 -13.48 39.67
N THR A 321 2.81 -13.13 38.92
CA THR A 321 2.86 -13.00 37.44
C THR A 321 3.96 -12.03 36.99
N MET A 322 4.03 -10.84 37.60
CA MET A 322 5.08 -9.85 37.30
C MET A 322 6.49 -10.39 37.59
N GLY A 323 6.64 -11.17 38.67
CA GLY A 323 7.91 -11.83 39.02
C GLY A 323 8.33 -12.92 38.02
N GLU A 324 7.37 -13.69 37.49
CA GLU A 324 7.61 -14.69 36.43
C GLU A 324 8.03 -14.03 35.12
N GLU A 325 7.36 -12.94 34.71
CA GLU A 325 7.70 -12.14 33.53
C GLU A 325 9.11 -11.54 33.64
N ILE A 326 9.45 -10.92 34.79
CA ILE A 326 10.80 -10.39 35.05
C ILE A 326 11.85 -11.51 35.05
N ALA A 327 11.54 -12.70 35.57
CA ALA A 327 12.45 -13.84 35.53
C ALA A 327 12.71 -14.33 34.10
N MET A 328 11.67 -14.40 33.26
CA MET A 328 11.79 -14.74 31.84
C MET A 328 12.63 -13.71 31.08
N MET A 329 12.38 -12.40 31.28
CA MET A 329 13.18 -11.34 30.68
C MET A 329 14.65 -11.38 31.13
N ARG A 330 14.92 -11.68 32.40
CA ARG A 330 16.28 -11.87 32.91
C ARG A 330 16.98 -13.08 32.30
N GLN A 331 16.26 -14.17 32.05
CA GLN A 331 16.81 -15.34 31.36
C GLN A 331 17.17 -15.03 29.90
N GLY A 332 16.30 -14.33 29.16
CA GLY A 332 16.59 -13.88 27.81
C GLY A 332 17.78 -12.91 27.75
N LEU A 333 17.84 -11.97 28.71
CA LEU A 333 18.99 -11.06 28.84
C LEU A 333 20.29 -11.79 29.16
N ALA A 334 20.26 -12.82 30.03
CA ALA A 334 21.45 -13.60 30.35
C ALA A 334 22.05 -14.28 29.11
N ALA A 335 21.22 -14.84 28.22
CA ALA A 335 21.68 -15.38 26.93
C ALA A 335 22.33 -14.30 26.05
N LEU A 336 21.68 -13.13 25.92
CA LEU A 336 22.25 -12.00 25.16
C LEU A 336 23.57 -11.46 25.75
N VAL A 337 23.77 -11.60 27.07
CA VAL A 337 25.00 -11.22 27.77
C VAL A 337 26.11 -12.27 27.57
N GLU A 338 25.77 -13.56 27.45
CA GLU A 338 26.72 -14.62 27.09
C GLU A 338 27.24 -14.46 25.64
N ASP A 339 26.41 -13.89 24.75
CA ASP A 339 26.76 -13.56 23.36
C ASP A 339 27.59 -12.25 23.21
N LEU A 340 27.90 -11.52 24.29
CA LEU A 340 28.72 -10.32 24.20
C LEU A 340 30.14 -10.62 23.72
N GLY A 341 30.60 -9.81 22.78
CA GLY A 341 31.94 -9.88 22.23
C GLY A 341 33.03 -9.54 23.26
N ARG A 342 34.25 -9.98 22.95
CA ARG A 342 35.47 -9.73 23.74
C ARG A 342 36.55 -9.06 22.89
N CYS A 343 36.15 -8.43 21.78
CA CYS A 343 37.07 -7.77 20.85
C CYS A 343 37.85 -6.65 21.55
N THR A 344 39.13 -6.54 21.21
CA THR A 344 39.97 -5.43 21.66
C THR A 344 39.99 -4.36 20.58
N VAL A 345 39.45 -3.18 20.88
CA VAL A 345 39.49 -2.03 19.96
C VAL A 345 40.56 -1.05 20.43
N THR A 346 41.38 -0.57 19.49
CA THR A 346 42.41 0.44 19.72
C THR A 346 42.29 1.56 18.69
N VAL A 347 42.49 2.82 19.11
CA VAL A 347 42.57 3.99 18.21
C VAL A 347 43.92 4.66 18.39
N ASP A 348 44.68 4.79 17.30
CA ASP A 348 46.07 5.28 17.29
C ASP A 348 46.92 4.64 18.40
N GLY A 349 46.76 3.33 18.61
CA GLY A 349 47.45 2.53 19.63
C GLY A 349 46.94 2.67 21.07
N HIS A 350 45.86 3.41 21.32
CA HIS A 350 45.23 3.54 22.64
C HIS A 350 44.03 2.58 22.74
N ALA A 351 43.98 1.73 23.77
CA ALA A 351 42.85 0.83 24.00
C ALA A 351 41.57 1.60 24.32
N VAL A 352 40.46 1.16 23.75
CA VAL A 352 39.11 1.70 23.99
C VAL A 352 38.47 0.96 25.16
N THR A 353 38.43 1.61 26.33
CA THR A 353 37.79 1.09 27.55
C THR A 353 37.05 2.20 28.30
N PRO A 354 36.12 1.89 29.22
CA PRO A 354 35.41 2.89 30.01
C PRO A 354 36.32 3.78 30.87
N GLU A 355 37.53 3.35 31.20
CA GLU A 355 38.53 4.13 31.95
C GLU A 355 39.27 5.14 31.07
N THR A 356 39.42 4.83 29.77
CA THR A 356 40.31 5.51 28.82
C THR A 356 39.56 6.38 27.81
N TYR A 357 38.31 6.00 27.49
CA TYR A 357 37.44 6.68 26.52
C TYR A 357 36.10 7.10 27.12
N SER A 358 35.47 8.07 26.46
CA SER A 358 34.06 8.44 26.60
C SER A 358 33.49 8.82 25.24
N ILE A 359 32.19 8.64 25.05
CA ILE A 359 31.44 9.20 23.92
C ILE A 359 31.00 10.61 24.33
N VAL A 360 31.22 11.61 23.48
CA VAL A 360 31.01 13.02 23.80
C VAL A 360 30.06 13.65 22.79
N VAL A 361 29.00 14.26 23.30
CA VAL A 361 27.97 14.98 22.52
C VAL A 361 28.06 16.50 22.77
N PRO A 362 27.52 17.33 21.85
CA PRO A 362 27.45 18.77 22.04
C PRO A 362 26.59 19.14 23.25
N ARG A 363 26.66 20.39 23.68
CA ARG A 363 25.92 20.83 24.87
C ARG A 363 24.40 20.85 24.64
N ASP A 364 24.01 21.32 23.47
CA ASP A 364 22.63 21.44 23.00
C ASP A 364 22.43 20.45 21.83
N ALA A 365 22.75 19.17 22.07
CA ALA A 365 22.77 18.11 21.07
C ALA A 365 21.39 17.86 20.44
N THR A 366 21.35 17.63 19.13
CA THR A 366 20.11 17.28 18.43
C THR A 366 19.63 15.87 18.82
N ALA A 367 18.37 15.56 18.51
CA ALA A 367 17.82 14.22 18.67
C ALA A 367 18.66 13.16 17.93
N SER A 368 19.14 13.45 16.72
CA SER A 368 19.96 12.52 15.94
C SER A 368 21.41 12.40 16.43
N GLU A 369 22.00 13.46 16.99
CA GLU A 369 23.31 13.37 17.66
C GLU A 369 23.23 12.52 18.94
N LEU A 370 22.18 12.70 19.75
CA LEU A 370 21.96 11.88 20.94
C LEU A 370 21.68 10.41 20.59
N HIS A 371 20.94 10.15 19.51
CA HIS A 371 20.68 8.79 19.04
C HIS A 371 21.95 8.14 18.47
N ALA A 372 22.74 8.85 17.65
CA ALA A 372 24.03 8.37 17.13
C ALA A 372 25.01 8.01 18.26
N ALA A 373 25.03 8.78 19.35
CA ALA A 373 25.83 8.47 20.53
C ALA A 373 25.37 7.17 21.25
N LYS A 374 24.05 6.94 21.33
CA LYS A 374 23.48 5.69 21.88
C LYS A 374 23.80 4.49 21.01
N GLU A 375 23.59 4.58 19.70
CA GLU A 375 23.90 3.49 18.75
C GLU A 375 25.38 3.10 18.80
N LEU A 376 26.29 4.08 18.84
CA LEU A 376 27.72 3.81 19.03
C LEU A 376 28.00 3.12 20.38
N GLN A 377 27.35 3.55 21.47
CA GLN A 377 27.50 2.91 22.79
C GLN A 377 27.02 1.46 22.80
N ILE A 378 25.83 1.20 22.25
CA ILE A 378 25.18 -0.12 22.22
C ILE A 378 26.00 -1.09 21.38
N HIS A 379 26.45 -0.69 20.19
CA HIS A 379 27.22 -1.56 19.33
C HIS A 379 28.67 -1.78 19.84
N LEU A 380 29.31 -0.78 20.46
CA LEU A 380 30.60 -1.00 21.14
C LEU A 380 30.47 -1.93 22.36
N GLU A 381 29.36 -1.91 23.10
CA GLU A 381 29.10 -2.92 24.14
C GLU A 381 29.00 -4.32 23.51
N ARG A 382 28.22 -4.48 22.42
CA ARG A 382 28.10 -5.77 21.71
C ARG A 382 29.44 -6.34 21.23
N ILE A 383 30.34 -5.47 20.77
CA ILE A 383 31.67 -5.85 20.25
C ILE A 383 32.68 -6.15 21.37
N THR A 384 32.71 -5.34 22.44
CA THR A 384 33.81 -5.32 23.43
C THR A 384 33.43 -5.85 24.82
N GLY A 385 32.13 -6.06 25.08
CA GLY A 385 31.56 -6.38 26.38
C GLY A 385 31.60 -5.22 27.38
N GLN A 386 31.90 -3.99 26.93
CA GLN A 386 32.13 -2.83 27.80
C GLN A 386 31.29 -1.62 27.37
N VAL A 387 30.63 -0.97 28.34
CA VAL A 387 29.83 0.24 28.11
C VAL A 387 30.68 1.49 28.31
N LEU A 388 30.92 2.23 27.23
CA LEU A 388 31.54 3.56 27.31
C LEU A 388 30.52 4.59 27.84
N PRO A 389 30.91 5.52 28.73
CA PRO A 389 30.00 6.57 29.18
C PRO A 389 29.76 7.61 28.07
N ILE A 390 28.50 7.97 27.84
CA ILE A 390 28.11 9.16 27.07
C ILE A 390 28.13 10.35 28.02
N VAL A 391 28.83 11.43 27.66
CA VAL A 391 28.94 12.65 28.48
C VAL A 391 28.76 13.92 27.62
N PRO A 392 28.11 14.98 28.15
CA PRO A 392 28.10 16.28 27.47
C PRO A 392 29.47 16.94 27.55
N LEU A 393 29.83 17.75 26.54
CA LEU A 393 31.12 18.42 26.40
C LEU A 393 31.64 19.20 27.63
N ARG A 394 30.75 19.60 28.56
CA ARG A 394 31.08 20.34 29.78
C ARG A 394 31.91 19.53 30.82
N ASP A 395 31.82 18.20 30.80
CA ASP A 395 32.27 17.37 31.93
C ASP A 395 33.71 16.85 31.75
N ALA A 396 34.67 17.61 32.33
CA ALA A 396 36.07 17.25 32.64
C ALA A 396 36.84 16.38 31.61
N LEU A 397 37.43 17.06 30.61
CA LEU A 397 38.22 16.60 29.45
C LEU A 397 39.48 15.72 29.73
N THR A 398 39.38 14.66 30.52
CA THR A 398 40.51 13.83 31.00
C THR A 398 40.77 12.56 30.19
N LYS A 399 39.79 12.09 29.41
CA LYS A 399 39.84 10.88 28.59
C LYS A 399 40.02 11.19 27.10
N ARG A 400 40.40 10.17 26.32
CA ARG A 400 40.23 10.17 24.86
C ARG A 400 38.74 10.03 24.52
N ARG A 401 38.35 10.36 23.29
CA ARG A 401 36.95 10.66 22.97
C ARG A 401 36.56 10.12 21.60
N PHE A 402 35.37 9.52 21.54
CA PHE A 402 34.53 9.54 20.36
C PHE A 402 33.67 10.79 20.45
N MET A 403 33.63 11.61 19.41
CA MET A 403 33.01 12.94 19.41
C MET A 403 31.94 12.95 18.33
N ILE A 404 30.71 13.28 18.71
CA ILE A 404 29.54 13.29 17.82
C ILE A 404 29.18 14.75 17.55
N GLY A 405 29.12 15.15 16.28
CA GLY A 405 28.75 16.51 15.86
C GLY A 405 29.93 17.50 15.81
N SER A 406 29.82 18.51 14.95
CA SER A 406 30.94 19.42 14.61
C SER A 406 31.11 20.63 15.53
N ARG A 407 30.07 21.47 15.65
CA ARG A 407 30.26 22.92 15.87
C ARG A 407 30.98 23.36 17.15
N GLU A 408 30.88 22.62 18.25
CA GLU A 408 31.63 22.92 19.50
C GLU A 408 32.93 22.11 19.62
N LEU A 409 33.07 21.02 18.87
CA LEU A 409 34.14 20.03 19.00
C LEU A 409 35.31 20.31 18.04
N ASP A 410 35.05 20.83 16.84
CA ASP A 410 36.10 21.18 15.86
C ASP A 410 37.05 22.27 16.37
N ALA A 411 36.53 23.24 17.12
CA ALA A 411 37.34 24.28 17.76
C ALA A 411 38.32 23.71 18.81
N ALA A 412 38.07 22.51 19.34
CA ALA A 412 38.97 21.80 20.24
C ALA A 412 40.03 20.95 19.52
N LEU A 413 39.89 20.72 18.21
CA LEU A 413 40.77 19.87 17.39
C LEU A 413 41.55 20.66 16.31
N GLY A 414 41.06 21.83 15.91
CA GLY A 414 41.75 22.72 14.97
C GLY A 414 41.61 22.34 13.49
N ALA A 415 40.53 21.67 13.10
CA ALA A 415 40.26 21.28 11.71
C ALA A 415 39.76 22.46 10.87
N GLU A 416 40.30 22.63 9.65
CA GLU A 416 39.76 23.54 8.63
C GLU A 416 38.71 22.85 7.76
N TRP A 417 37.77 23.65 7.23
CA TRP A 417 36.57 23.19 6.52
C TRP A 417 36.67 23.54 5.03
N ALA A 418 36.51 22.56 4.14
CA ALA A 418 36.58 22.76 2.69
C ALA A 418 35.41 22.16 1.87
N VAL A 419 34.58 21.30 2.47
CA VAL A 419 33.54 20.52 1.79
C VAL A 419 32.18 20.76 2.46
N ARG A 420 31.11 20.91 1.67
CA ARG A 420 29.72 21.00 2.14
C ARG A 420 29.10 19.60 2.11
N LEU A 421 28.80 19.03 3.28
CA LEU A 421 28.29 17.66 3.40
C LEU A 421 26.78 17.51 3.08
N GLY A 422 26.00 18.59 3.18
CA GLY A 422 24.53 18.48 3.09
C GLY A 422 23.94 17.75 4.31
N ASP A 423 22.73 17.23 4.17
CA ASP A 423 22.03 16.55 5.28
C ASP A 423 22.49 15.10 5.51
N GLU A 424 23.15 14.49 4.53
CA GLU A 424 23.46 13.05 4.51
C GLU A 424 24.94 12.72 4.28
N GLY A 425 25.73 13.68 3.80
CA GLY A 425 27.17 13.51 3.75
C GLY A 425 27.75 13.38 5.15
N LEU A 426 28.81 12.58 5.26
CA LEU A 426 29.47 12.22 6.50
C LEU A 426 30.97 12.50 6.45
N ARG A 427 31.54 12.65 7.64
CA ARG A 427 32.97 12.62 7.87
C ARG A 427 33.31 11.79 9.11
N ILE A 428 34.35 10.96 8.99
CA ILE A 428 34.98 10.27 10.12
C ILE A 428 36.45 10.65 10.11
N SER A 429 36.99 11.17 11.21
CA SER A 429 38.43 11.47 11.28
C SER A 429 39.05 11.12 12.64
N SER A 430 40.34 10.79 12.67
CA SER A 430 41.06 10.52 13.92
C SER A 430 42.34 11.32 14.08
N ALA A 431 42.59 11.81 15.29
CA ALA A 431 43.79 12.56 15.64
C ALA A 431 44.15 12.35 17.12
N ASP A 432 45.41 12.01 17.40
CA ASP A 432 45.92 11.71 18.75
C ASP A 432 45.03 10.72 19.54
N GLY A 433 44.44 9.72 18.89
CA GLY A 433 43.52 8.76 19.53
C GLY A 433 42.13 9.31 19.83
N HIS A 434 41.79 10.53 19.42
CA HIS A 434 40.40 10.99 19.36
C HIS A 434 39.79 10.62 18.01
N VAL A 435 38.48 10.35 17.98
CA VAL A 435 37.71 10.13 16.75
C VAL A 435 36.55 11.12 16.70
N LEU A 436 36.39 11.80 15.57
CA LEU A 436 35.29 12.71 15.28
C LEU A 436 34.35 12.08 14.24
N PHE A 437 33.06 12.13 14.54
CA PHE A 437 31.95 11.87 13.62
C PHE A 437 31.26 13.20 13.33
N ASP A 438 31.18 13.57 12.06
CA ASP A 438 30.52 14.79 11.60
C ASP A 438 29.64 14.47 10.39
N GLY A 439 28.62 15.30 10.16
CA GLY A 439 27.64 15.11 9.11
C GLY A 439 26.39 15.96 9.34
N GLY A 440 25.50 15.97 8.36
CA GLY A 440 24.21 16.64 8.47
C GLY A 440 23.19 15.87 9.30
N LYS A 441 21.90 16.21 9.13
CA LYS A 441 20.75 15.67 9.89
C LYS A 441 20.77 14.14 10.04
N ARG A 442 20.99 13.42 8.94
CA ARG A 442 21.19 11.95 8.89
C ARG A 442 22.66 11.56 8.75
N GLY A 443 23.48 12.42 8.14
CA GLY A 443 24.91 12.19 7.95
C GLY A 443 25.67 11.83 9.24
N ILE A 444 25.25 12.39 10.39
CA ILE A 444 25.85 12.04 11.69
C ILE A 444 25.60 10.59 12.12
N LEU A 445 24.40 10.05 11.87
CA LEU A 445 24.06 8.64 12.10
C LEU A 445 24.83 7.77 11.11
N TYR A 446 24.87 8.17 9.84
CA TYR A 446 25.58 7.46 8.79
C TYR A 446 27.10 7.41 9.06
N ALA A 447 27.70 8.44 9.66
CA ALA A 447 29.09 8.43 10.10
C ALA A 447 29.36 7.33 11.16
N VAL A 448 28.48 7.19 12.14
CA VAL A 448 28.55 6.15 13.17
C VAL A 448 28.36 4.76 12.56
N TYR A 449 27.36 4.57 11.69
CA TYR A 449 27.12 3.27 11.04
C TYR A 449 28.24 2.87 10.09
N THR A 450 28.86 3.82 9.38
CA THR A 450 30.00 3.57 8.48
C THR A 450 31.23 3.13 9.28
N PHE A 451 31.47 3.72 10.45
CA PHE A 451 32.52 3.27 11.35
C PHE A 451 32.25 1.88 11.93
N LEU A 452 31.02 1.61 12.36
CA LEU A 452 30.64 0.30 12.90
C LEU A 452 30.72 -0.81 11.82
N GLU A 453 30.32 -0.52 10.58
CA GLU A 453 30.27 -1.50 9.49
C GLU A 453 31.63 -1.74 8.83
N ASP A 454 32.32 -0.68 8.42
CA ASP A 454 33.52 -0.78 7.58
C ASP A 454 34.81 -0.96 8.40
N TYR A 455 34.79 -0.59 9.69
CA TYR A 455 35.97 -0.64 10.57
C TYR A 455 35.82 -1.57 11.77
N LEU A 456 34.60 -2.05 12.06
CA LEU A 456 34.28 -2.95 13.19
C LEU A 456 33.33 -4.10 12.79
N ASP A 457 33.22 -4.42 11.50
CA ASP A 457 32.50 -5.59 10.95
C ASP A 457 31.04 -5.80 11.42
N CYS A 458 30.34 -4.76 11.85
CA CYS A 458 28.90 -4.82 12.07
C CYS A 458 28.15 -5.05 10.75
N ARG A 459 27.04 -5.80 10.78
CA ARG A 459 26.11 -5.91 9.65
C ARG A 459 24.66 -5.90 10.13
N TRP A 460 23.78 -5.30 9.33
CA TRP A 460 22.34 -5.22 9.58
C TRP A 460 21.58 -5.78 8.37
N PHE A 461 21.53 -7.12 8.25
CA PHE A 461 20.92 -7.82 7.11
C PHE A 461 19.39 -7.68 7.08
N THR A 462 18.75 -7.72 8.25
CA THR A 462 17.34 -7.40 8.47
C THR A 462 17.17 -6.75 9.84
N ALA A 463 15.96 -6.28 10.17
CA ALA A 463 15.67 -5.76 11.50
C ALA A 463 15.95 -6.80 12.62
N ASP A 464 15.70 -8.09 12.36
CA ASP A 464 15.88 -9.23 13.28
C ASP A 464 17.16 -10.05 13.05
N CYS A 465 17.96 -9.76 12.02
CA CYS A 465 19.21 -10.44 11.71
C CYS A 465 20.35 -9.43 11.56
N GLN A 466 21.15 -9.32 12.62
CA GLN A 466 22.28 -8.41 12.74
C GLN A 466 23.48 -9.19 13.29
N THR A 467 24.70 -8.82 12.92
CA THR A 467 25.93 -9.48 13.40
C THR A 467 26.96 -8.48 13.90
N TRP A 468 27.76 -8.93 14.87
CA TRP A 468 28.89 -8.21 15.46
C TRP A 468 30.08 -9.16 15.56
N PRO A 469 31.34 -8.69 15.44
CA PRO A 469 32.49 -9.50 15.78
C PRO A 469 32.53 -9.75 17.30
N THR A 470 32.69 -11.02 17.68
CA THR A 470 32.69 -11.46 19.09
C THR A 470 34.06 -11.80 19.66
N ASP A 471 35.09 -11.91 18.81
CA ASP A 471 36.49 -12.04 19.20
C ASP A 471 37.39 -11.39 18.13
N GLY A 472 38.57 -10.89 18.53
CA GLY A 472 39.51 -10.23 17.62
C GLY A 472 40.19 -8.98 18.18
N ALA A 473 40.97 -8.33 17.33
CA ALA A 473 41.69 -7.09 17.64
C ALA A 473 41.60 -6.10 16.47
N TYR A 474 41.00 -4.95 16.73
CA TYR A 474 40.79 -3.86 15.77
C TYR A 474 41.75 -2.70 16.10
N ASP A 475 42.60 -2.35 15.12
CA ASP A 475 43.62 -1.30 15.24
C ASP A 475 43.32 -0.16 14.26
N LEU A 476 42.56 0.80 14.76
CA LEU A 476 42.02 1.94 14.02
C LEU A 476 43.09 3.04 13.99
N ARG A 477 43.55 3.43 12.81
CA ARG A 477 44.63 4.40 12.66
C ARG A 477 44.36 5.36 11.51
N ALA A 478 44.65 6.64 11.75
CA ALA A 478 44.61 7.69 10.73
C ALA A 478 43.33 7.68 9.89
N LEU A 479 42.17 7.67 10.55
CA LEU A 479 40.87 7.80 9.88
C LEU A 479 40.79 9.20 9.26
N ASP A 480 40.42 9.29 7.98
CA ASP A 480 40.02 10.52 7.30
C ASP A 480 39.10 10.13 6.12
N VAL A 481 37.86 9.83 6.45
CA VAL A 481 36.78 9.47 5.53
C VAL A 481 35.91 10.69 5.32
N ILE A 482 35.64 11.06 4.07
CA ILE A 482 34.56 11.97 3.69
C ILE A 482 33.76 11.25 2.61
N TYR A 483 32.44 11.14 2.81
CA TYR A 483 31.54 10.55 1.83
C TYR A 483 30.30 11.40 1.68
N ILE A 484 29.86 11.62 0.44
CA ILE A 484 28.60 12.27 0.08
C ILE A 484 27.93 11.27 -0.88
N PRO A 485 26.73 10.76 -0.56
CA PRO A 485 26.06 9.79 -1.43
C PRO A 485 25.76 10.41 -2.79
N PRO A 486 25.90 9.67 -3.91
CA PRO A 486 25.58 10.17 -5.24
C PRO A 486 24.07 10.39 -5.43
N LEU A 487 23.25 9.62 -4.69
CA LEU A 487 21.81 9.73 -4.69
C LEU A 487 21.35 10.54 -3.46
N GLU A 488 20.56 11.59 -3.67
CA GLU A 488 19.84 12.33 -2.61
C GLU A 488 18.60 11.57 -2.13
N TYR A 489 17.98 10.74 -2.97
CA TYR A 489 16.79 9.93 -2.64
C TYR A 489 17.03 8.44 -2.91
N ARG A 490 16.81 7.60 -1.89
CA ARG A 490 17.10 6.16 -1.89
C ARG A 490 15.95 5.41 -1.23
N ALA A 491 15.16 4.71 -2.03
CA ALA A 491 13.90 4.14 -1.59
C ALA A 491 13.63 2.77 -2.22
N THR A 492 12.98 1.91 -1.44
CA THR A 492 12.32 0.66 -1.87
C THR A 492 11.15 0.41 -0.93
N ASP A 493 10.18 -0.40 -1.33
CA ASP A 493 8.86 -0.42 -0.69
C ASP A 493 8.49 -1.71 0.06
N TYR A 494 9.29 -2.78 -0.07
CA TYR A 494 9.11 -4.04 0.65
C TYR A 494 8.82 -3.76 2.14
N PRO A 495 7.84 -4.41 2.78
CA PRO A 495 7.47 -4.11 4.17
C PRO A 495 8.63 -4.17 5.18
N ASN A 496 9.63 -5.03 4.95
CA ASN A 496 10.84 -5.15 5.78
C ASN A 496 11.89 -4.05 5.56
N SER A 497 11.74 -3.18 4.55
CA SER A 497 12.59 -2.00 4.32
C SER A 497 12.28 -0.82 5.24
N ARG A 498 11.06 -0.78 5.79
CA ARG A 498 10.46 0.38 6.46
C ARG A 498 10.93 0.65 7.90
N PRO A 499 11.22 -0.37 8.75
CA PRO A 499 11.67 -0.14 10.12
C PRO A 499 13.01 0.61 10.16
N PRO A 500 13.16 1.67 10.97
CA PRO A 500 14.38 2.50 10.99
C PRO A 500 15.62 1.71 11.41
N GLU A 501 15.46 0.67 12.24
CA GLU A 501 16.53 -0.26 12.69
C GLU A 501 17.15 -1.08 11.56
N PHE A 502 16.51 -1.12 10.38
CA PHE A 502 17.09 -1.60 9.15
C PHE A 502 17.36 -0.44 8.19
N ALA A 503 16.36 0.41 7.94
CA ALA A 503 16.37 1.42 6.89
C ALA A 503 17.54 2.41 7.04
N VAL A 504 17.64 3.05 8.22
CA VAL A 504 18.59 4.14 8.45
C VAL A 504 19.99 3.60 8.68
N ARG A 505 20.11 2.43 9.31
CA ARG A 505 21.37 1.66 9.38
C ARG A 505 21.87 1.22 8.01
N ASN A 506 21.01 0.95 7.03
CA ASN A 506 21.39 0.72 5.64
C ASN A 506 21.18 1.95 4.72
N ARG A 507 21.07 3.15 5.32
CA ARG A 507 21.06 4.46 4.64
C ARG A 507 19.91 4.70 3.63
N LEU A 508 18.82 3.93 3.69
CA LEU A 508 17.56 4.30 3.03
C LEU A 508 16.98 5.57 3.67
N ASN A 509 16.32 6.39 2.86
CA ASN A 509 15.76 7.69 3.30
C ASN A 509 14.42 8.05 2.66
N GLY A 510 13.82 7.18 1.85
CA GLY A 510 12.57 7.45 1.14
C GLY A 510 11.31 7.54 2.02
N GLN A 511 10.19 7.91 1.41
CA GLN A 511 8.91 8.21 2.06
C GLN A 511 8.30 7.07 2.92
N LEU A 512 8.68 5.82 2.65
CA LEU A 512 8.14 4.64 3.36
C LEU A 512 8.99 4.27 4.59
N VAL A 513 10.09 4.98 4.83
CA VAL A 513 10.95 4.78 5.99
C VAL A 513 10.31 5.40 7.23
N LEU A 514 10.06 4.60 8.26
CA LEU A 514 9.42 5.04 9.52
C LEU A 514 10.42 5.71 10.47
N ALA A 515 11.21 6.66 9.94
CA ALA A 515 12.23 7.40 10.67
C ALA A 515 11.68 8.71 11.24
N THR A 516 11.69 8.83 12.57
CA THR A 516 11.45 10.05 13.34
C THR A 516 12.69 10.95 13.36
N GLU A 517 12.61 12.16 13.95
CA GLU A 517 13.72 13.13 14.02
C GLU A 517 15.01 12.60 14.67
N GLU A 518 14.91 11.69 15.65
CA GLU A 518 16.08 11.03 16.25
C GLU A 518 16.81 10.09 15.27
N TRP A 519 16.10 9.53 14.30
CA TRP A 519 16.65 8.77 13.18
C TRP A 519 17.03 9.70 12.00
N GLY A 520 16.96 11.02 12.20
CA GLY A 520 17.24 12.06 11.22
C GLY A 520 16.11 12.30 10.20
N GLY A 521 14.89 11.81 10.47
CA GLY A 521 13.75 11.92 9.57
C GLY A 521 13.95 11.16 8.24
N HIS A 522 13.17 11.52 7.23
CA HIS A 522 13.20 10.93 5.90
C HIS A 522 12.76 11.97 4.84
N ILE A 523 12.82 11.62 3.55
CA ILE A 523 12.26 12.43 2.46
C ILE A 523 10.76 12.12 2.37
N THR A 524 9.96 13.15 2.63
CA THR A 524 8.50 13.13 2.69
C THR A 524 7.90 13.67 1.40
N TYR A 525 6.80 13.05 0.98
CA TYR A 525 5.98 13.50 -0.15
C TYR A 525 4.61 13.98 0.33
N GLN A 526 4.01 14.92 -0.42
CA GLN A 526 2.58 15.18 -0.39
C GLN A 526 1.96 14.88 -1.76
N GLY A 527 0.91 14.03 -1.74
CA GLY A 527 0.60 13.13 -2.87
C GLY A 527 1.72 12.08 -3.06
N PHE A 528 1.57 11.12 -3.98
CA PHE A 528 2.70 10.33 -4.47
C PHE A 528 2.33 9.70 -5.81
N VAL A 529 2.83 10.30 -6.90
CA VAL A 529 2.43 10.07 -8.29
C VAL A 529 0.90 10.08 -8.54
N HIS A 530 0.50 9.99 -9.81
CA HIS A 530 -0.90 9.97 -10.27
C HIS A 530 -1.80 11.03 -9.62
N THR A 531 -1.26 12.24 -9.45
CA THR A 531 -1.85 13.30 -8.63
C THR A 531 -2.80 14.24 -9.36
N PHE A 532 -2.87 14.18 -10.69
CA PHE A 532 -3.70 15.10 -11.50
C PHE A 532 -5.17 15.16 -11.07
N ASN A 533 -5.82 14.03 -10.81
CA ASN A 533 -7.20 14.03 -10.32
C ASN A 533 -7.34 14.49 -8.87
N ALA A 534 -6.27 14.42 -8.05
CA ALA A 534 -6.29 14.97 -6.69
C ALA A 534 -6.05 16.50 -6.68
N LEU A 535 -5.34 17.03 -7.68
CA LEU A 535 -5.10 18.46 -7.86
C LEU A 535 -6.30 19.19 -8.47
N VAL A 536 -6.98 18.56 -9.43
CA VAL A 536 -8.17 19.10 -10.12
C VAL A 536 -9.21 17.98 -10.28
N PRO A 537 -10.07 17.75 -9.27
CA PRO A 537 -10.99 16.60 -9.26
C PRO A 537 -12.08 16.64 -10.35
N PRO A 538 -12.17 15.62 -11.23
CA PRO A 538 -13.23 15.52 -12.25
C PRO A 538 -14.64 15.59 -11.66
N GLU A 539 -14.88 15.01 -10.49
CA GLU A 539 -16.15 15.00 -9.78
C GLU A 539 -16.61 16.38 -9.30
N LEU A 540 -15.69 17.33 -9.15
CA LEU A 540 -16.00 18.73 -8.80
C LEU A 540 -16.17 19.60 -10.04
N TYR A 541 -15.28 19.45 -11.03
CA TYR A 541 -15.19 20.42 -12.13
C TYR A 541 -15.81 19.95 -13.46
N PHE A 542 -15.80 18.66 -13.80
CA PHE A 542 -16.11 18.21 -15.17
C PHE A 542 -17.53 18.57 -15.65
N ALA A 543 -18.51 18.62 -14.74
CA ALA A 543 -19.90 18.89 -15.09
C ALA A 543 -20.12 20.33 -15.61
N GLU A 544 -19.33 21.29 -15.12
CA GLU A 544 -19.41 22.70 -15.52
C GLU A 544 -18.27 23.10 -16.47
N HIS A 545 -17.10 22.46 -16.30
CA HIS A 545 -15.84 22.73 -17.00
C HIS A 545 -15.22 21.46 -17.62
N PRO A 546 -15.88 20.81 -18.58
CA PRO A 546 -15.32 19.63 -19.26
C PRO A 546 -14.01 19.95 -20.01
N GLU A 547 -13.77 21.21 -20.39
CA GLU A 547 -12.55 21.70 -21.04
C GLU A 547 -11.28 21.69 -20.16
N TYR A 548 -11.43 21.48 -18.85
CA TYR A 548 -10.29 21.26 -17.94
C TYR A 548 -9.65 19.89 -18.12
N PHE A 549 -10.38 18.95 -18.73
CA PHE A 549 -10.03 17.54 -18.83
C PHE A 549 -9.74 17.11 -20.26
N SER A 550 -9.28 15.88 -20.43
CA SER A 550 -8.74 15.43 -21.72
C SER A 550 -9.80 15.36 -22.81
N GLU A 551 -9.44 15.88 -23.97
CA GLU A 551 -10.14 15.62 -25.22
C GLU A 551 -9.56 14.36 -25.86
N ILE A 552 -10.40 13.37 -26.12
CA ILE A 552 -10.04 12.13 -26.81
C ILE A 552 -10.95 12.02 -28.04
N ASN A 553 -10.36 11.96 -29.24
CA ASN A 553 -11.11 11.92 -30.50
C ASN A 553 -12.18 13.03 -30.65
N GLY A 554 -11.92 14.22 -30.10
CA GLY A 554 -12.84 15.36 -30.13
C GLY A 554 -13.95 15.34 -29.07
N GLN A 555 -13.89 14.45 -28.07
CA GLN A 555 -14.83 14.41 -26.94
C GLN A 555 -14.08 14.59 -25.62
N ARG A 556 -14.62 15.40 -24.70
CA ARG A 556 -14.10 15.53 -23.33
C ARG A 556 -14.53 14.33 -22.50
N VAL A 557 -13.62 13.75 -21.72
CA VAL A 557 -13.87 12.58 -20.87
C VAL A 557 -13.56 12.87 -19.40
N SER A 558 -14.39 12.36 -18.50
CA SER A 558 -14.22 12.45 -17.04
C SER A 558 -13.57 11.19 -16.45
N ASP A 559 -13.95 10.04 -17.01
CA ASP A 559 -13.39 8.73 -16.64
C ASP A 559 -12.06 8.49 -17.38
N HIS A 560 -11.11 7.84 -16.70
CA HIS A 560 -9.73 7.61 -17.18
C HIS A 560 -9.15 8.84 -17.91
N THR A 561 -9.25 10.03 -17.31
CA THR A 561 -8.90 11.32 -17.93
C THR A 561 -7.56 11.88 -17.45
N GLN A 562 -6.89 12.69 -18.26
CA GLN A 562 -5.77 13.55 -17.84
C GLN A 562 -6.21 15.03 -17.87
N LEU A 563 -5.41 15.94 -17.33
CA LEU A 563 -5.70 17.38 -17.37
C LEU A 563 -5.39 17.99 -18.76
N CYS A 564 -6.10 19.07 -19.08
CA CYS A 564 -5.84 19.91 -20.25
C CYS A 564 -4.71 20.91 -19.91
N LEU A 565 -3.46 20.49 -20.10
CA LEU A 565 -2.26 21.19 -19.59
C LEU A 565 -1.97 22.57 -20.20
N THR A 566 -2.63 22.95 -21.30
CA THR A 566 -2.55 24.32 -21.87
C THR A 566 -3.64 25.26 -21.34
N ASN A 567 -4.62 24.75 -20.58
CA ASN A 567 -5.71 25.58 -20.06
C ASN A 567 -5.21 26.42 -18.85
N PRO A 568 -5.30 27.76 -18.91
CA PRO A 568 -4.80 28.62 -17.83
C PRO A 568 -5.59 28.48 -16.52
N GLU A 569 -6.89 28.18 -16.57
CA GLU A 569 -7.73 28.04 -15.37
C GLU A 569 -7.38 26.74 -14.61
N VAL A 570 -7.02 25.67 -15.34
CA VAL A 570 -6.48 24.42 -14.77
C VAL A 570 -5.15 24.66 -14.04
N LEU A 571 -4.28 25.51 -14.61
CA LEU A 571 -3.02 25.88 -13.98
C LEU A 571 -3.24 26.69 -12.69
N GLU A 572 -4.16 27.67 -12.71
CA GLU A 572 -4.51 28.45 -11.50
C GLU A 572 -5.06 27.56 -10.37
N ILE A 573 -5.96 26.63 -10.69
CA ILE A 573 -6.50 25.66 -9.71
C ILE A 573 -5.37 24.77 -9.16
N ALA A 574 -4.53 24.19 -10.03
CA ALA A 574 -3.45 23.31 -9.60
C ALA A 574 -2.42 24.02 -8.71
N ILE A 575 -2.10 25.30 -8.98
CA ILE A 575 -1.23 26.11 -8.12
C ILE A 575 -1.84 26.28 -6.72
N GLU A 576 -3.14 26.57 -6.60
CA GLU A 576 -3.77 26.73 -5.29
C GLU A 576 -3.94 25.38 -4.55
N SER A 577 -4.21 24.29 -5.26
CA SER A 577 -4.20 22.93 -4.70
C SER A 577 -2.82 22.58 -4.14
N VAL A 578 -1.73 22.86 -4.87
CA VAL A 578 -0.35 22.71 -4.37
C VAL A 578 -0.10 23.61 -3.15
N ARG A 579 -0.52 24.88 -3.17
CA ARG A 579 -0.42 25.76 -1.98
C ARG A 579 -1.20 25.19 -0.79
N SER A 580 -2.36 24.56 -1.00
CA SER A 580 -3.11 23.89 0.08
C SER A 580 -2.34 22.71 0.64
N TRP A 581 -1.82 21.85 -0.23
CA TRP A 581 -1.01 20.70 0.14
C TRP A 581 0.23 21.09 0.96
N ILE A 582 0.91 22.21 0.65
CA ILE A 582 2.00 22.75 1.46
C ILE A 582 1.54 23.17 2.87
N ARG A 583 0.36 23.79 2.98
CA ARG A 583 -0.22 24.20 4.27
C ARG A 583 -0.70 23.01 5.11
N GLU A 584 -1.11 21.94 4.44
CA GLU A 584 -1.61 20.71 5.07
C GLU A 584 -0.50 19.75 5.49
N ALA A 585 0.61 19.71 4.75
CA ALA A 585 1.80 18.91 5.02
C ALA A 585 3.07 19.79 5.06
N PRO A 586 3.27 20.60 6.12
CA PRO A 586 4.38 21.57 6.19
C PRO A 586 5.77 20.90 6.26
N ASP A 587 5.83 19.62 6.63
CA ASP A 587 7.05 18.81 6.65
C ASP A 587 7.34 18.13 5.30
N ALA A 588 6.51 18.34 4.27
CA ALA A 588 6.69 17.73 2.94
C ALA A 588 7.90 18.34 2.19
N THR A 589 8.88 17.51 1.87
CA THR A 589 10.04 17.93 1.07
C THR A 589 9.78 17.92 -0.44
N ILE A 590 8.84 17.09 -0.90
CA ILE A 590 8.51 16.91 -2.31
C ILE A 590 6.99 16.93 -2.50
N ILE A 591 6.52 17.58 -3.58
CA ILE A 591 5.12 17.56 -4.00
C ILE A 591 5.02 16.97 -5.40
N SER A 592 4.17 15.95 -5.54
CA SER A 592 3.97 15.27 -6.82
C SER A 592 2.93 16.01 -7.67
N VAL A 593 3.31 16.46 -8.87
CA VAL A 593 2.42 17.05 -9.89
C VAL A 593 2.56 16.22 -11.16
N SER A 594 1.72 15.19 -11.29
CA SER A 594 2.02 14.03 -12.11
C SER A 594 0.78 13.44 -12.79
N GLN A 595 0.97 12.96 -14.02
CA GLN A 595 -0.08 12.31 -14.80
C GLN A 595 -0.66 11.08 -14.09
N ASN A 596 -1.95 10.84 -14.29
CA ASN A 596 -2.63 9.63 -13.85
C ASN A 596 -2.17 8.39 -14.64
N ASP A 597 -2.45 7.18 -14.14
CA ASP A 597 -1.95 5.91 -14.68
C ASP A 597 -2.74 5.39 -15.91
N TRP A 598 -2.79 6.19 -16.99
CA TRP A 598 -3.43 5.81 -18.25
C TRP A 598 -3.06 6.72 -19.43
N HIS A 599 -3.20 6.18 -20.64
CA HIS A 599 -2.71 6.76 -21.89
C HIS A 599 -3.58 7.91 -22.49
N ASN A 600 -4.69 8.28 -21.85
CA ASN A 600 -5.64 9.28 -22.36
C ASN A 600 -5.19 10.74 -22.12
N TYR A 601 -4.05 11.14 -22.69
CA TYR A 601 -3.61 12.54 -22.70
C TYR A 601 -4.51 13.42 -23.55
N CYS A 602 -4.58 14.72 -23.22
CA CYS A 602 -5.45 15.67 -23.92
C CYS A 602 -5.01 15.92 -25.37
N GLN A 603 -5.88 15.62 -26.33
CA GLN A 603 -5.66 15.75 -27.77
C GLN A 603 -6.20 17.07 -28.36
N CYS A 604 -6.53 18.07 -27.52
CA CYS A 604 -7.02 19.36 -28.01
C CYS A 604 -5.97 20.05 -28.90
N GLU A 605 -6.39 21.04 -29.70
CA GLU A 605 -5.53 21.72 -30.68
C GLU A 605 -4.26 22.31 -30.04
N GLU A 606 -4.38 22.92 -28.86
CA GLU A 606 -3.26 23.57 -28.16
C GLU A 606 -2.26 22.56 -27.57
N CYS A 607 -2.73 21.57 -26.81
CA CYS A 607 -1.89 20.49 -26.27
C CYS A 607 -1.16 19.75 -27.41
N SER A 608 -1.87 19.43 -28.49
CA SER A 608 -1.31 18.76 -29.66
C SER A 608 -0.27 19.62 -30.38
N ALA A 609 -0.51 20.92 -30.54
CA ALA A 609 0.43 21.84 -31.15
C ALA A 609 1.71 22.00 -30.31
N LEU A 610 1.57 22.09 -28.98
CA LEU A 610 2.70 22.19 -28.06
C LEU A 610 3.52 20.90 -28.01
N ALA A 611 2.86 19.73 -27.95
CA ALA A 611 3.54 18.43 -28.04
C ALA A 611 4.27 18.24 -29.37
N ALA A 612 3.70 18.72 -30.48
CA ALA A 612 4.36 18.69 -31.80
C ALA A 612 5.55 19.64 -31.89
N GLN A 613 5.50 20.80 -31.22
CA GLN A 613 6.62 21.75 -31.13
C GLN A 613 7.77 21.19 -30.28
N GLU A 614 7.45 20.58 -29.13
CA GLU A 614 8.44 19.98 -28.22
C GLU A 614 8.88 18.58 -28.66
N GLY A 615 8.21 17.95 -29.62
CA GLY A 615 8.55 16.62 -30.15
C GLY A 615 8.21 15.44 -29.23
N SER A 616 7.44 15.67 -28.15
CA SER A 616 7.03 14.70 -27.13
C SER A 616 5.81 15.20 -26.34
N GLN A 617 5.09 14.31 -25.64
CA GLN A 617 4.02 14.72 -24.71
C GLN A 617 4.56 15.23 -23.36
N SER A 618 5.83 14.97 -23.03
CA SER A 618 6.51 15.59 -21.88
C SER A 618 6.67 17.10 -22.02
N GLY A 619 6.59 17.63 -23.25
CA GLY A 619 6.60 19.08 -23.50
C GLY A 619 5.49 19.82 -22.75
N PRO A 620 4.20 19.58 -23.07
CA PRO A 620 3.07 20.15 -22.33
C PRO A 620 3.13 19.92 -20.82
N LEU A 621 3.52 18.71 -20.38
CA LEU A 621 3.71 18.39 -18.97
C LEU A 621 4.74 19.31 -18.30
N LEU A 622 5.92 19.46 -18.90
CA LEU A 622 7.01 20.20 -18.29
C LEU A 622 6.78 21.72 -18.33
N HIS A 623 6.07 22.25 -19.33
CA HIS A 623 5.59 23.64 -19.31
C HIS A 623 4.64 23.90 -18.14
N PHE A 624 3.68 22.99 -17.89
CA PHE A 624 2.73 23.08 -16.78
C PHE A 624 3.42 22.97 -15.41
N VAL A 625 4.27 21.95 -15.24
CA VAL A 625 5.03 21.69 -14.02
C VAL A 625 5.99 22.84 -13.69
N ASN A 626 6.71 23.37 -14.68
CA ASN A 626 7.59 24.52 -14.49
C ASN A 626 6.82 25.77 -14.04
N ALA A 627 5.62 26.01 -14.56
CA ALA A 627 4.80 27.16 -14.17
C ALA A 627 4.32 27.06 -12.72
N ILE A 628 4.01 25.84 -12.24
CA ILE A 628 3.70 25.58 -10.82
C ILE A 628 4.95 25.78 -9.96
N ALA A 629 6.09 25.24 -10.37
CA ALA A 629 7.36 25.38 -9.66
C ALA A 629 7.80 26.85 -9.52
N ASP A 630 7.69 27.63 -10.59
CA ASP A 630 7.93 29.09 -10.59
C ASP A 630 6.98 29.84 -9.65
N ALA A 631 5.72 29.39 -9.54
CA ALA A 631 4.69 30.05 -8.72
C ALA A 631 4.85 29.83 -7.21
N ILE A 632 5.57 28.79 -6.77
CA ILE A 632 5.77 28.48 -5.34
C ILE A 632 7.19 28.77 -4.82
N VAL A 633 8.21 28.83 -5.68
CA VAL A 633 9.63 28.83 -5.24
C VAL A 633 10.03 30.04 -4.40
N GLU A 634 9.37 31.20 -4.57
CA GLU A 634 9.62 32.39 -3.73
C GLU A 634 9.12 32.21 -2.28
N GLU A 635 8.02 31.48 -2.10
CA GLU A 635 7.37 31.24 -0.81
C GLU A 635 7.95 29.98 -0.13
N HIS A 636 8.27 28.95 -0.92
CA HIS A 636 8.65 27.61 -0.47
C HIS A 636 9.91 27.07 -1.20
N PRO A 637 11.08 27.73 -1.07
CA PRO A 637 12.30 27.40 -1.83
C PRO A 637 12.96 26.06 -1.46
N HIS A 638 12.41 25.33 -0.51
CA HIS A 638 12.89 24.01 -0.07
C HIS A 638 12.09 22.85 -0.69
N ILE A 639 10.96 23.14 -1.35
CA ILE A 639 10.08 22.12 -1.93
C ILE A 639 10.49 21.82 -3.36
N ILE A 640 10.63 20.53 -3.65
CA ILE A 640 10.81 20.02 -5.01
C ILE A 640 9.45 19.62 -5.59
N ILE A 641 9.16 20.01 -6.84
CA ILE A 641 8.03 19.50 -7.60
C ILE A 641 8.48 18.25 -8.37
N ASP A 642 7.94 17.08 -8.04
CA ASP A 642 8.17 15.82 -8.75
C ASP A 642 7.13 15.65 -9.86
N THR A 643 7.55 15.13 -11.01
CA THR A 643 6.64 14.73 -12.09
C THR A 643 7.12 13.49 -12.83
N LEU A 644 6.18 12.70 -13.35
CA LEU A 644 6.46 11.46 -14.07
C LEU A 644 6.87 11.71 -15.54
N ALA A 645 7.98 11.11 -15.95
CA ALA A 645 8.27 10.77 -17.34
C ALA A 645 7.95 9.27 -17.53
N TYR A 646 6.66 8.99 -17.80
CA TYR A 646 6.06 7.66 -17.74
C TYR A 646 5.23 7.39 -18.99
N GLN A 647 5.37 6.19 -19.56
CA GLN A 647 4.66 5.76 -20.78
C GLN A 647 4.70 6.84 -21.89
N TYR A 648 3.59 7.52 -22.14
CA TYR A 648 3.48 8.52 -23.21
C TYR A 648 4.34 9.79 -23.00
N THR A 649 4.78 10.10 -21.77
CA THR A 649 5.70 11.22 -21.46
C THR A 649 7.15 10.78 -21.23
N ARG A 650 7.48 9.50 -21.39
CA ARG A 650 8.82 8.96 -21.10
C ARG A 650 9.93 9.66 -21.90
N LYS A 651 9.67 9.96 -23.18
CA LYS A 651 10.60 10.65 -24.08
C LYS A 651 10.80 12.13 -23.69
N PRO A 652 12.05 12.65 -23.58
CA PRO A 652 12.32 14.06 -23.27
C PRO A 652 11.87 15.05 -24.37
N PRO A 653 11.53 16.30 -24.01
CA PRO A 653 11.18 17.37 -24.96
C PRO A 653 12.41 18.04 -25.58
N LEU A 654 12.20 18.72 -26.72
CA LEU A 654 13.26 19.34 -27.51
C LEU A 654 13.72 20.73 -27.02
N HIS A 655 12.86 21.50 -26.32
CA HIS A 655 13.12 22.92 -26.06
C HIS A 655 12.93 23.32 -24.60
N VAL A 656 11.86 22.85 -23.94
CA VAL A 656 11.64 23.13 -22.51
C VAL A 656 12.58 22.28 -21.63
N LYS A 657 13.10 22.89 -20.55
CA LYS A 657 13.95 22.23 -19.54
C LYS A 657 13.31 22.36 -18.15
N PRO A 658 13.52 21.42 -17.21
CA PRO A 658 13.04 21.55 -15.83
C PRO A 658 13.63 22.76 -15.10
N ARG A 659 12.96 23.23 -14.05
CA ARG A 659 13.52 24.20 -13.10
C ARG A 659 14.45 23.52 -12.08
N ASP A 660 15.31 24.31 -11.44
CA ASP A 660 16.20 23.91 -10.34
C ASP A 660 15.47 23.24 -9.16
N ASN A 661 14.16 23.49 -8.98
CA ASN A 661 13.29 22.86 -7.98
C ASN A 661 12.27 21.87 -8.58
N VAL A 662 12.52 21.32 -9.78
CA VAL A 662 11.75 20.22 -10.36
C VAL A 662 12.59 18.94 -10.31
N ALA A 663 11.95 17.80 -10.07
CA ALA A 663 12.49 16.45 -10.28
C ALA A 663 11.72 15.78 -11.42
N ILE A 664 12.43 15.17 -12.36
CA ILE A 664 11.81 14.33 -13.39
C ILE A 664 11.97 12.88 -12.95
N ARG A 665 10.87 12.13 -12.83
CA ARG A 665 10.88 10.72 -12.44
C ARG A 665 10.64 9.84 -13.66
N LEU A 666 11.72 9.28 -14.19
CA LEU A 666 11.70 8.40 -15.36
C LEU A 666 11.45 6.94 -14.93
N CYS A 667 10.44 6.29 -15.52
CA CYS A 667 10.07 4.92 -15.19
C CYS A 667 10.63 3.91 -16.21
N SER A 668 11.11 2.76 -15.74
CA SER A 668 11.64 1.67 -16.58
C SER A 668 10.62 0.56 -16.90
N ILE A 669 9.32 0.80 -16.69
CA ILE A 669 8.26 -0.23 -16.65
C ILE A 669 8.21 -1.16 -17.88
N GLU A 670 8.57 -0.66 -19.07
CA GLU A 670 8.56 -1.43 -20.32
C GLU A 670 9.85 -2.25 -20.57
N CYS A 671 10.82 -2.26 -19.65
CA CYS A 671 12.12 -2.91 -19.82
C CYS A 671 12.12 -4.42 -19.50
N GLU A 672 13.21 -5.10 -19.86
CA GLU A 672 13.58 -6.40 -19.29
C GLU A 672 14.56 -6.24 -18.11
N PHE A 673 14.43 -7.13 -17.12
CA PHE A 673 15.16 -7.08 -15.84
C PHE A 673 16.07 -8.29 -15.60
N ASN A 674 16.22 -9.20 -16.57
CA ASN A 674 17.18 -10.32 -16.51
C ASN A 674 18.56 -9.99 -17.11
N ARG A 675 18.71 -8.82 -17.75
CA ARG A 675 19.99 -8.33 -18.33
C ARG A 675 20.19 -6.85 -17.98
N PRO A 676 21.44 -6.35 -17.92
CA PRO A 676 21.69 -4.92 -17.65
C PRO A 676 20.99 -4.02 -18.68
N LEU A 677 20.38 -2.93 -18.21
CA LEU A 677 19.60 -2.01 -19.06
C LEU A 677 20.39 -1.50 -20.27
N SER A 678 21.67 -1.19 -20.07
CA SER A 678 22.59 -0.67 -21.10
C SER A 678 23.13 -1.71 -22.10
N GLU A 679 22.93 -3.01 -21.84
CA GLU A 679 23.44 -4.10 -22.67
C GLU A 679 22.37 -4.75 -23.55
N SER A 680 21.08 -4.48 -23.30
CA SER A 680 19.97 -5.11 -24.03
C SER A 680 19.42 -4.24 -25.16
N GLU A 681 19.32 -4.81 -26.36
CA GLU A 681 18.62 -4.17 -27.49
C GLU A 681 17.12 -3.95 -27.20
N PHE A 682 16.51 -4.75 -26.31
CA PHE A 682 15.10 -4.58 -25.89
C PHE A 682 14.90 -3.26 -25.13
N ASN A 683 15.91 -2.86 -24.34
CA ASN A 683 15.88 -1.67 -23.49
C ASN A 683 16.38 -0.40 -24.21
N ALA A 684 16.76 -0.48 -25.49
CA ALA A 684 17.41 0.61 -26.22
C ALA A 684 16.64 1.94 -26.19
N SER A 685 15.30 1.91 -26.26
CA SER A 685 14.48 3.12 -26.19
C SER A 685 14.55 3.82 -24.82
N PHE A 686 14.68 3.06 -23.73
CA PHE A 686 14.86 3.62 -22.39
C PHE A 686 16.27 4.20 -22.21
N VAL A 687 17.29 3.56 -22.81
CA VAL A 687 18.67 4.08 -22.84
C VAL A 687 18.74 5.42 -23.60
N ASP A 688 18.02 5.56 -24.71
CA ASP A 688 17.88 6.84 -25.42
C ASP A 688 17.17 7.90 -24.55
N ASP A 689 16.07 7.52 -23.88
CA ASP A 689 15.27 8.43 -23.06
C ASP A 689 16.05 8.95 -21.83
N ILE A 690 16.74 8.09 -21.07
CA ILE A 690 17.55 8.51 -19.91
C ILE A 690 18.74 9.38 -20.33
N THR A 691 19.41 9.05 -21.46
CA THR A 691 20.50 9.86 -22.00
C THR A 691 20.00 11.25 -22.39
N GLY A 692 18.83 11.34 -23.04
CA GLY A 692 18.24 12.61 -23.44
C GLY A 692 17.76 13.45 -22.26
N TRP A 693 17.25 12.84 -21.19
CA TRP A 693 16.89 13.56 -19.96
C TRP A 693 18.12 14.12 -19.23
N ASN A 694 19.22 13.37 -19.17
CA ASN A 694 20.51 13.80 -18.59
C ASN A 694 21.09 15.05 -19.30
N GLU A 695 20.83 15.27 -20.59
CA GLU A 695 21.24 16.51 -21.29
C GLU A 695 20.46 17.77 -20.87
N ILE A 696 19.33 17.62 -20.17
CA ILE A 696 18.41 18.72 -19.88
C ILE A 696 17.96 18.85 -18.42
N CYS A 697 18.20 17.85 -17.57
CA CYS A 697 17.69 17.79 -16.19
C CYS A 697 18.82 17.57 -15.18
N ASP A 698 18.97 18.50 -14.23
CA ASP A 698 19.96 18.41 -13.14
C ASP A 698 19.46 17.61 -11.90
N ARG A 699 18.19 17.14 -11.92
CA ARG A 699 17.58 16.28 -10.89
C ARG A 699 16.72 15.21 -11.54
N LEU A 700 17.38 14.23 -12.13
CA LEU A 700 16.73 13.05 -12.70
C LEU A 700 16.55 12.01 -11.58
N HIS A 701 15.31 11.59 -11.35
CA HIS A 701 14.95 10.47 -10.49
C HIS A 701 14.51 9.28 -11.35
N ILE A 702 14.68 8.08 -10.82
CA ILE A 702 14.26 6.83 -11.44
C ILE A 702 13.16 6.16 -10.61
N TRP A 703 12.23 5.53 -11.30
CA TRP A 703 11.32 4.51 -10.80
C TRP A 703 11.69 3.20 -11.52
N ASP A 704 12.45 2.35 -10.85
CA ASP A 704 12.88 1.03 -11.34
C ASP A 704 12.06 -0.08 -10.67
N TYR A 705 12.10 -1.30 -11.22
CA TYR A 705 11.22 -2.40 -10.80
C TYR A 705 11.99 -3.68 -10.47
N VAL A 706 11.73 -4.25 -9.29
CA VAL A 706 12.39 -5.47 -8.81
C VAL A 706 11.43 -6.64 -8.54
N ILE A 707 10.27 -6.62 -9.18
CA ILE A 707 9.15 -7.55 -8.94
C ILE A 707 8.43 -7.97 -10.23
N ASN A 708 7.73 -9.10 -10.15
CA ASN A 708 6.71 -9.51 -11.13
C ASN A 708 5.31 -9.33 -10.52
N TYR A 709 4.52 -8.36 -10.99
CA TYR A 709 3.21 -8.03 -10.41
C TYR A 709 2.10 -9.05 -10.72
N ALA A 710 2.24 -9.79 -11.83
CA ALA A 710 1.33 -10.89 -12.11
C ALA A 710 1.51 -12.05 -11.10
N HIS A 711 2.72 -12.22 -10.57
CA HIS A 711 3.09 -13.36 -9.74
C HIS A 711 4.15 -12.98 -8.69
N CYS A 712 3.80 -12.17 -7.69
CA CYS A 712 4.75 -11.54 -6.73
C CYS A 712 5.58 -12.50 -5.86
N VAL A 713 5.18 -13.78 -5.80
CA VAL A 713 5.87 -14.85 -5.05
C VAL A 713 6.80 -15.66 -5.95
N GLN A 714 6.65 -15.57 -7.27
CA GLN A 714 7.41 -16.35 -8.25
C GLN A 714 8.89 -15.94 -8.26
N PRO A 715 9.83 -16.85 -8.61
CA PRO A 715 11.23 -16.46 -8.78
C PRO A 715 11.36 -15.35 -9.82
N PHE A 716 12.08 -14.28 -9.48
CA PHE A 716 12.32 -13.12 -10.36
C PHE A 716 13.82 -12.79 -10.42
N PRO A 717 14.64 -13.61 -11.10
CA PRO A 717 16.10 -13.58 -11.02
C PRO A 717 16.76 -12.35 -11.67
N ASN A 718 16.74 -11.22 -10.96
CA ASN A 718 17.33 -9.94 -11.35
C ASN A 718 18.39 -9.40 -10.34
N LEU A 719 18.82 -10.16 -9.32
CA LEU A 719 19.81 -9.68 -8.33
C LEU A 719 21.12 -9.25 -8.99
N GLN A 720 21.52 -9.93 -10.05
CA GLN A 720 22.75 -9.67 -10.80
C GLN A 720 22.69 -8.38 -11.64
N VAL A 721 21.51 -7.82 -11.93
CA VAL A 721 21.39 -6.56 -12.70
C VAL A 721 21.28 -5.31 -11.83
N LEU A 722 20.98 -5.46 -10.52
CA LEU A 722 20.84 -4.33 -9.60
C LEU A 722 22.06 -3.40 -9.64
N GLN A 723 23.27 -3.95 -9.49
CA GLN A 723 24.50 -3.13 -9.53
C GLN A 723 24.74 -2.44 -10.89
N PRO A 724 24.78 -3.13 -12.04
CA PRO A 724 25.03 -2.46 -13.31
C PRO A 724 23.91 -1.47 -13.70
N ASN A 725 22.65 -1.73 -13.31
CA ASN A 725 21.57 -0.76 -13.50
C ASN A 725 21.76 0.50 -12.63
N ILE A 726 22.00 0.35 -11.32
CA ILE A 726 22.24 1.48 -10.41
C ILE A 726 23.48 2.30 -10.82
N ARG A 727 24.56 1.64 -11.24
CA ARG A 727 25.73 2.34 -11.83
C ARG A 727 25.33 3.10 -13.09
N PHE A 728 24.63 2.46 -14.03
CA PHE A 728 24.17 3.10 -15.27
C PHE A 728 23.28 4.32 -15.01
N PHE A 729 22.39 4.26 -14.01
CA PHE A 729 21.58 5.40 -13.58
C PHE A 729 22.47 6.56 -13.08
N VAL A 730 23.38 6.29 -12.12
CA VAL A 730 24.27 7.31 -11.55
C VAL A 730 25.22 7.91 -12.60
N GLU A 731 25.74 7.09 -13.52
CA GLU A 731 26.54 7.55 -14.67
C GLU A 731 25.75 8.45 -15.64
N ASN A 732 24.43 8.32 -15.67
CA ASN A 732 23.50 9.17 -16.44
C ASN A 732 22.83 10.26 -15.59
N GLY A 733 23.51 10.75 -14.54
CA GLY A 733 23.10 11.96 -13.80
C GLY A 733 21.88 11.77 -12.89
N VAL A 734 21.47 10.52 -12.62
CA VAL A 734 20.37 10.23 -11.70
C VAL A 734 20.79 10.57 -10.28
N THR A 735 19.97 11.39 -9.60
CA THR A 735 20.15 11.81 -8.20
C THR A 735 19.18 11.10 -7.26
N GLY A 736 18.22 10.33 -7.73
CA GLY A 736 17.29 9.62 -6.86
C GLY A 736 16.75 8.34 -7.48
N ILE A 737 16.60 7.27 -6.69
CA ILE A 737 16.07 5.99 -7.17
C ILE A 737 15.00 5.47 -6.21
N TYR A 738 13.88 5.03 -6.79
CA TYR A 738 12.87 4.19 -6.18
C TYR A 738 12.91 2.81 -6.83
N GLU A 739 13.20 1.77 -6.06
CA GLU A 739 13.15 0.36 -6.47
C GLU A 739 11.80 -0.24 -6.03
N GLU A 740 10.82 -0.30 -6.94
CA GLU A 740 9.46 -0.75 -6.64
C GLU A 740 9.37 -2.27 -6.52
N ALA A 741 8.65 -2.74 -5.51
CA ALA A 741 8.62 -4.14 -5.10
C ALA A 741 7.26 -4.55 -4.48
N ASN A 742 7.25 -5.53 -3.56
CA ASN A 742 6.01 -6.09 -3.00
C ASN A 742 5.47 -5.21 -1.86
N TYR A 743 5.10 -3.97 -2.15
CA TYR A 743 4.70 -2.99 -1.13
C TYR A 743 3.48 -3.41 -0.29
N PHE A 744 2.62 -4.30 -0.82
CA PHE A 744 1.32 -4.63 -0.23
C PHE A 744 1.29 -5.95 0.56
N SER A 745 2.34 -6.78 0.50
CA SER A 745 2.39 -8.05 1.23
C SER A 745 3.82 -8.45 1.62
N LYS A 746 3.94 -9.16 2.73
CA LYS A 746 5.12 -10.00 3.00
C LYS A 746 5.15 -11.23 2.08
N GLY A 747 6.25 -11.99 2.11
CA GLY A 747 6.39 -13.24 1.36
C GLY A 747 6.68 -13.06 -0.14
N GLY A 748 7.12 -11.87 -0.57
CA GLY A 748 7.73 -11.70 -1.89
C GLY A 748 9.05 -12.48 -1.98
N GLU A 749 9.42 -12.94 -3.18
CA GLU A 749 10.59 -13.80 -3.36
C GLU A 749 11.87 -13.13 -2.82
N LEU A 750 12.50 -13.74 -1.81
CA LEU A 750 13.76 -13.28 -1.20
C LEU A 750 13.76 -11.80 -0.78
N ALA A 751 12.60 -11.28 -0.34
CA ALA A 751 12.40 -9.87 -0.01
C ALA A 751 13.50 -9.31 0.93
N GLU A 752 13.97 -10.09 1.90
CA GLU A 752 15.00 -9.70 2.85
C GLU A 752 16.38 -9.51 2.18
N LEU A 753 16.83 -10.47 1.38
CA LEU A 753 18.10 -10.39 0.64
C LEU A 753 18.06 -9.25 -0.38
N ARG A 754 16.95 -9.11 -1.11
CA ARG A 754 16.72 -8.02 -2.06
C ARG A 754 16.83 -6.67 -1.40
N THR A 755 16.08 -6.48 -0.32
CA THR A 755 16.06 -5.22 0.43
C THR A 755 17.44 -4.86 0.97
N TYR A 756 18.20 -5.85 1.46
CA TYR A 756 19.58 -5.65 1.87
C TYR A 756 20.47 -5.19 0.71
N LEU A 757 20.50 -5.93 -0.40
CA LEU A 757 21.36 -5.60 -1.56
C LEU A 757 21.01 -4.24 -2.18
N MET A 758 19.72 -3.92 -2.34
CA MET A 758 19.27 -2.62 -2.83
C MET A 758 19.71 -1.50 -1.89
N ALA A 759 19.51 -1.63 -0.58
CA ALA A 759 19.94 -0.60 0.37
C ALA A 759 21.47 -0.39 0.35
N LYS A 760 22.27 -1.45 0.19
CA LYS A 760 23.72 -1.34 0.02
C LYS A 760 24.12 -0.66 -1.29
N LEU A 761 23.52 -1.03 -2.42
CA LEU A 761 23.84 -0.48 -3.75
C LEU A 761 23.35 0.96 -3.96
N LEU A 762 22.19 1.31 -3.40
CA LEU A 762 21.69 2.68 -3.41
C LEU A 762 22.57 3.63 -2.58
N TRP A 763 23.23 3.12 -1.54
CA TRP A 763 24.23 3.89 -0.79
C TRP A 763 25.59 3.96 -1.49
N ASP A 764 26.07 2.83 -2.00
CA ASP A 764 27.36 2.63 -2.67
C ASP A 764 27.19 1.77 -3.93
N PRO A 765 27.11 2.38 -5.13
CA PRO A 765 26.99 1.64 -6.39
C PRO A 765 28.14 0.67 -6.68
N ASP A 766 29.29 0.83 -6.00
CA ASP A 766 30.45 -0.05 -6.14
C ASP A 766 30.46 -1.24 -5.16
N TYR A 767 29.44 -1.39 -4.32
CA TYR A 767 29.34 -2.45 -3.33
C TYR A 767 29.47 -3.87 -3.92
N ASP A 768 30.25 -4.73 -3.26
CA ASP A 768 30.46 -6.13 -3.66
C ASP A 768 29.19 -6.97 -3.39
N VAL A 769 28.38 -7.15 -4.44
CA VAL A 769 27.12 -7.90 -4.43
C VAL A 769 27.33 -9.37 -4.03
N GLU A 770 28.39 -10.01 -4.52
CA GLU A 770 28.68 -11.42 -4.27
C GLU A 770 29.03 -11.65 -2.81
N ARG A 771 29.90 -10.79 -2.23
CA ARG A 771 30.15 -10.75 -0.80
C ARG A 771 28.87 -10.48 -0.01
N GLY A 772 28.04 -9.54 -0.47
CA GLY A 772 26.77 -9.21 0.18
C GLY A 772 25.80 -10.39 0.25
N ILE A 773 25.68 -11.16 -0.83
CA ILE A 773 24.91 -12.41 -0.89
C ILE A 773 25.51 -13.42 0.09
N ASP A 774 26.80 -13.70 0.03
CA ASP A 774 27.43 -14.74 0.86
C ASP A 774 27.37 -14.41 2.36
N GLU A 775 27.63 -13.15 2.76
CA GLU A 775 27.51 -12.68 4.13
C GLU A 775 26.04 -12.77 4.63
N PHE A 776 25.08 -12.33 3.81
CA PHE A 776 23.65 -12.44 4.13
C PHE A 776 23.22 -13.90 4.31
N LEU A 777 23.52 -14.78 3.35
CA LEU A 777 23.09 -16.17 3.39
C LEU A 777 23.69 -16.89 4.61
N ALA A 778 24.97 -16.64 4.92
CA ALA A 778 25.65 -17.21 6.08
C ALA A 778 25.03 -16.76 7.41
N ALA A 779 24.66 -15.48 7.55
CA ALA A 779 24.00 -14.99 8.76
C ALA A 779 22.54 -15.49 8.87
N TYR A 780 21.77 -15.28 7.80
CA TYR A 780 20.31 -15.42 7.79
C TYR A 780 19.85 -16.89 7.77
N TYR A 781 20.50 -17.74 6.96
CA TYR A 781 20.18 -19.18 6.81
C TYR A 781 21.21 -20.12 7.45
N GLY A 782 22.40 -19.63 7.84
CA GLY A 782 23.38 -20.43 8.57
C GLY A 782 23.84 -21.69 7.80
N PRO A 783 23.72 -22.90 8.38
CA PRO A 783 24.07 -24.15 7.69
C PRO A 783 23.39 -24.36 6.33
N ALA A 784 22.20 -23.78 6.11
CA ALA A 784 21.44 -23.87 4.87
C ALA A 784 21.90 -22.89 3.76
N ALA A 785 22.92 -22.05 4.01
CA ALA A 785 23.40 -21.06 3.04
C ALA A 785 23.83 -21.67 1.69
N ALA A 786 24.57 -22.78 1.72
CA ALA A 786 25.13 -23.39 0.50
C ALA A 786 24.08 -23.90 -0.51
N PRO A 787 23.07 -24.72 -0.15
CA PRO A 787 22.04 -25.13 -1.11
C PRO A 787 21.16 -23.97 -1.59
N ILE A 788 20.95 -22.93 -0.78
CA ILE A 788 20.24 -21.72 -1.20
C ILE A 788 21.08 -20.94 -2.22
N ARG A 789 22.39 -20.78 -1.97
CA ARG A 789 23.33 -20.16 -2.91
C ARG A 789 23.32 -20.87 -4.27
N GLU A 790 23.37 -22.21 -4.29
CA GLU A 790 23.29 -23.00 -5.53
C GLU A 790 21.95 -22.80 -6.28
N TYR A 791 20.84 -22.63 -5.56
CA TYR A 791 19.56 -22.25 -6.15
C TYR A 791 19.60 -20.85 -6.80
N LEU A 792 20.16 -19.84 -6.11
CA LEU A 792 20.30 -18.48 -6.65
C LEU A 792 21.16 -18.45 -7.92
N ASP A 793 22.28 -19.15 -7.91
CA ASP A 793 23.19 -19.23 -9.05
C ASP A 793 22.48 -19.89 -10.26
N ASP A 794 21.67 -20.93 -10.04
CA ASP A 794 20.99 -21.66 -11.13
C ASP A 794 19.82 -20.86 -11.75
N ILE A 795 19.02 -20.14 -10.95
CA ILE A 795 17.92 -19.31 -11.49
C ILE A 795 18.45 -18.15 -12.35
N HIS A 796 19.50 -17.45 -11.92
CA HIS A 796 20.08 -16.33 -12.68
C HIS A 796 20.77 -16.84 -13.96
N ARG A 797 21.52 -17.95 -13.86
CA ARG A 797 22.15 -18.61 -15.02
C ARG A 797 21.12 -19.04 -16.06
N LEU A 798 19.93 -19.48 -15.64
CA LEU A 798 18.85 -19.89 -16.55
C LEU A 798 18.05 -18.68 -17.10
N ALA A 799 17.88 -17.61 -16.34
CA ALA A 799 17.17 -16.39 -16.76
C ALA A 799 17.72 -15.74 -18.04
N VAL A 800 19.03 -15.89 -18.28
CA VAL A 800 19.71 -15.37 -19.49
C VAL A 800 20.01 -16.45 -20.54
N SER A 801 19.63 -17.71 -20.29
CA SER A 801 20.01 -18.85 -21.13
C SER A 801 19.29 -18.93 -22.48
N ASP A 802 18.14 -18.27 -22.59
CA ASP A 802 17.40 -18.09 -23.84
C ASP A 802 17.50 -16.61 -24.27
N PRO A 803 18.11 -16.29 -25.44
CA PRO A 803 18.23 -14.91 -25.91
C PRO A 803 16.89 -14.27 -26.28
N GLU A 804 15.86 -15.05 -26.61
CA GLU A 804 14.52 -14.55 -26.97
C GLU A 804 13.62 -14.35 -25.73
N PHE A 805 14.09 -14.75 -24.53
CA PHE A 805 13.38 -14.52 -23.28
C PHE A 805 13.74 -13.17 -22.66
N HIS A 806 12.73 -12.30 -22.61
CA HIS A 806 12.77 -10.98 -21.97
C HIS A 806 11.95 -11.01 -20.68
N MET A 807 12.60 -10.76 -19.53
CA MET A 807 11.95 -10.83 -18.23
C MET A 807 11.39 -9.46 -17.83
N THR A 808 10.19 -9.13 -18.31
CA THR A 808 9.43 -7.96 -17.87
C THR A 808 8.76 -8.23 -16.51
N ILE A 809 8.18 -7.19 -15.89
CA ILE A 809 7.42 -7.29 -14.62
C ILE A 809 6.08 -8.06 -14.74
N TYR A 810 5.73 -8.58 -15.91
CA TYR A 810 4.53 -9.38 -16.15
C TYR A 810 4.88 -10.65 -16.96
N HIS A 811 5.41 -11.69 -16.30
CA HIS A 811 5.69 -12.98 -16.95
C HIS A 811 5.08 -14.18 -16.20
N GLY A 812 4.50 -15.12 -16.95
CA GLY A 812 3.89 -16.32 -16.39
C GLY A 812 4.90 -17.39 -15.93
N PRO A 813 4.41 -18.49 -15.31
CA PRO A 813 5.22 -19.52 -14.64
C PRO A 813 5.90 -20.53 -15.58
N ASN A 814 6.28 -20.11 -16.79
CA ASN A 814 6.90 -20.97 -17.80
C ASN A 814 8.24 -20.41 -18.30
N ALA A 815 8.92 -19.59 -17.47
CA ALA A 815 10.23 -19.03 -17.80
C ALA A 815 11.33 -20.11 -17.89
N PRO A 816 12.49 -19.84 -18.53
CA PRO A 816 13.58 -20.81 -18.67
C PRO A 816 14.10 -21.41 -17.35
N PHE A 817 13.98 -20.68 -16.24
CA PHE A 817 14.35 -21.11 -14.90
C PHE A 817 13.24 -21.90 -14.16
N GLN A 818 12.06 -22.12 -14.75
CA GLN A 818 10.90 -22.78 -14.13
C GLN A 818 10.51 -24.12 -14.78
N THR A 819 11.38 -24.70 -15.62
CA THR A 819 11.16 -26.03 -16.23
C THR A 819 11.06 -27.14 -15.18
N ASP A 820 10.43 -28.27 -15.51
CA ASP A 820 10.27 -29.41 -14.57
C ASP A 820 11.62 -29.92 -14.03
N GLU A 821 12.66 -29.90 -14.87
CA GLU A 821 14.02 -30.27 -14.48
C GLU A 821 14.62 -29.28 -13.49
N ALA A 822 14.41 -27.97 -13.71
CA ALA A 822 14.88 -26.91 -12.84
C ALA A 822 14.16 -26.95 -11.48
N ILE A 823 12.82 -26.97 -11.49
CA ILE A 823 11.99 -27.12 -10.28
C ILE A 823 12.36 -28.39 -9.50
N GLY A 824 12.61 -29.50 -10.20
CA GLY A 824 13.08 -30.75 -9.58
C GLY A 824 14.42 -30.62 -8.85
N ARG A 825 15.38 -29.84 -9.39
CA ARG A 825 16.63 -29.51 -8.68
C ARG A 825 16.37 -28.65 -7.45
N TYR A 826 15.55 -27.60 -7.59
CA TYR A 826 15.29 -26.66 -6.50
C TYR A 826 14.59 -27.34 -5.31
N VAL A 827 13.62 -28.22 -5.58
CA VAL A 827 12.99 -29.06 -4.55
C VAL A 827 14.04 -29.84 -3.74
N ALA A 828 15.01 -30.46 -4.41
CA ALA A 828 16.07 -31.21 -3.74
C ALA A 828 17.03 -30.32 -2.93
N LEU A 829 17.37 -29.13 -3.43
CA LEU A 829 18.17 -28.13 -2.71
C LEU A 829 17.45 -27.64 -1.45
N PHE A 830 16.15 -27.33 -1.54
CA PHE A 830 15.36 -26.89 -0.38
C PHE A 830 15.09 -28.03 0.62
N ASP A 831 14.93 -29.28 0.18
CA ASP A 831 14.86 -30.43 1.08
C ASP A 831 16.17 -30.61 1.88
N GLN A 832 17.33 -30.39 1.23
CA GLN A 832 18.62 -30.36 1.91
C GLN A 832 18.74 -29.16 2.86
N ALA A 833 18.28 -27.99 2.45
CA ALA A 833 18.30 -26.77 3.26
C ALA A 833 17.48 -26.93 4.55
N GLU A 834 16.22 -27.38 4.46
CA GLU A 834 15.36 -27.61 5.64
C GLU A 834 15.97 -28.65 6.58
N ALA A 835 16.56 -29.73 6.04
CA ALA A 835 17.21 -30.77 6.85
C ALA A 835 18.44 -30.27 7.63
N LEU A 836 19.16 -29.26 7.11
CA LEU A 836 20.35 -28.68 7.75
C LEU A 836 20.01 -27.74 8.93
N VAL A 837 18.76 -27.27 9.04
CA VAL A 837 18.30 -26.34 10.09
C VAL A 837 17.06 -26.86 10.84
N ALA A 838 16.75 -28.15 10.75
CA ALA A 838 15.53 -28.74 11.32
C ALA A 838 15.35 -28.51 12.85
N ASP A 839 16.45 -28.38 13.60
CA ASP A 839 16.46 -28.10 15.05
C ASP A 839 16.51 -26.59 15.39
N ASP A 840 16.56 -25.70 14.39
CA ASP A 840 16.58 -24.23 14.52
C ASP A 840 15.26 -23.67 13.92
N PRO A 841 14.21 -23.43 14.73
CA PRO A 841 12.88 -23.09 14.20
C PRO A 841 12.86 -21.74 13.47
N VAL A 842 13.74 -20.80 13.83
CA VAL A 842 13.84 -19.49 13.17
C VAL A 842 14.42 -19.67 11.77
N ARG A 843 15.53 -20.40 11.64
CA ARG A 843 16.12 -20.67 10.32
C ARG A 843 15.26 -21.60 9.47
N LEU A 844 14.60 -22.60 10.07
CA LEU A 844 13.68 -23.48 9.35
C LEU A 844 12.51 -22.70 8.73
N HIS A 845 11.91 -21.75 9.47
CA HIS A 845 10.89 -20.85 8.94
C HIS A 845 11.44 -20.03 7.77
N ARG A 846 12.59 -19.36 7.94
CA ARG A 846 13.25 -18.59 6.87
C ARG A 846 13.51 -19.41 5.60
N VAL A 847 14.01 -20.64 5.74
CA VAL A 847 14.24 -21.56 4.60
C VAL A 847 12.91 -21.91 3.90
N ARG A 848 11.82 -22.11 4.65
CA ARG A 848 10.49 -22.38 4.07
C ARG A 848 9.92 -21.16 3.35
N VAL A 849 10.08 -19.95 3.89
CA VAL A 849 9.71 -18.71 3.20
C VAL A 849 10.46 -18.59 1.87
N ALA A 850 11.78 -18.85 1.86
CA ALA A 850 12.58 -18.89 0.63
C ALA A 850 12.17 -20.02 -0.35
N ARG A 851 11.47 -21.06 0.12
CA ARG A 851 10.91 -22.15 -0.71
C ARG A 851 9.55 -21.81 -1.32
N GLN A 852 8.82 -20.82 -0.80
CA GLN A 852 7.49 -20.42 -1.31
C GLN A 852 7.43 -20.17 -2.83
N PRO A 853 8.43 -19.54 -3.48
CA PRO A 853 8.45 -19.37 -4.93
C PRO A 853 8.36 -20.68 -5.72
N ILE A 854 8.93 -21.75 -5.16
CA ILE A 854 8.93 -23.08 -5.77
C ILE A 854 7.56 -23.75 -5.58
N LEU A 855 7.02 -23.71 -4.36
CA LEU A 855 5.68 -24.23 -4.07
C LEU A 855 4.61 -23.51 -4.90
N TYR A 856 4.66 -22.18 -4.95
CA TYR A 856 3.80 -21.35 -5.79
C TYR A 856 3.90 -21.75 -7.27
N THR A 857 5.12 -21.84 -7.81
CA THR A 857 5.33 -22.27 -9.21
C THR A 857 4.77 -23.67 -9.46
N GLN A 858 4.95 -24.61 -8.54
CA GLN A 858 4.38 -25.96 -8.66
C GLN A 858 2.85 -25.94 -8.64
N ILE A 859 2.22 -25.19 -7.73
CA ILE A 859 0.76 -25.05 -7.64
C ILE A 859 0.19 -24.43 -8.91
N VAL A 860 0.75 -23.30 -9.37
CA VAL A 860 0.22 -22.59 -10.54
C VAL A 860 0.44 -23.36 -11.84
N ARG A 861 1.57 -24.06 -12.00
CA ARG A 861 1.80 -24.93 -13.17
C ARG A 861 0.97 -26.21 -13.14
N ALA A 862 0.69 -26.78 -11.96
CA ALA A 862 -0.15 -27.96 -11.82
C ALA A 862 -1.65 -27.65 -12.02
N ALA A 863 -2.09 -26.44 -11.64
CA ALA A 863 -3.44 -25.95 -11.89
C ALA A 863 -3.59 -25.20 -13.23
N ALA A 864 -2.53 -25.14 -14.06
CA ALA A 864 -2.63 -24.63 -15.41
C ALA A 864 -3.65 -25.50 -16.16
N PRO A 865 -4.74 -24.92 -16.69
CA PRO A 865 -5.97 -25.65 -17.01
C PRO A 865 -5.84 -26.52 -18.26
N GLY A 866 -5.20 -27.68 -18.09
CA GLY A 866 -5.49 -28.84 -18.91
C GLY A 866 -6.71 -29.54 -18.36
N PHE A 867 -7.83 -29.49 -19.09
CA PHE A 867 -8.94 -30.42 -18.89
C PHE A 867 -8.99 -31.41 -20.06
N GLU A 868 -9.33 -32.66 -19.78
CA GLU A 868 -9.75 -33.65 -20.76
C GLU A 868 -11.27 -33.83 -20.69
N ILE A 869 -11.93 -33.82 -21.85
CA ILE A 869 -13.35 -34.16 -21.96
C ILE A 869 -13.49 -35.69 -21.83
N THR A 870 -13.90 -36.16 -20.65
CA THR A 870 -14.21 -37.58 -20.36
C THR A 870 -15.64 -37.92 -20.80
N GLU A 871 -16.17 -39.10 -20.46
CA GLU A 871 -17.54 -39.49 -20.83
C GLU A 871 -18.59 -38.54 -20.21
N ASP A 872 -18.41 -38.19 -18.94
CA ASP A 872 -19.37 -37.50 -18.06
C ASP A 872 -18.85 -36.20 -17.42
N ALA A 873 -17.56 -35.87 -17.56
CA ALA A 873 -16.95 -34.65 -17.03
C ALA A 873 -15.91 -33.99 -17.96
N LEU A 874 -15.53 -32.76 -17.62
CA LEU A 874 -14.20 -32.21 -17.86
C LEU A 874 -13.34 -32.60 -16.65
N ALA A 875 -12.41 -33.53 -16.82
CA ALA A 875 -11.49 -33.94 -15.75
C ALA A 875 -10.16 -33.18 -15.86
N PRO A 876 -9.53 -32.76 -14.75
CA PRO A 876 -8.18 -32.20 -14.78
C PRO A 876 -7.17 -33.19 -15.36
N ALA A 877 -6.34 -32.70 -16.27
CA ALA A 877 -5.39 -33.47 -17.05
C ALA A 877 -4.00 -33.41 -16.39
N GLY A 878 -3.81 -34.29 -15.40
CA GLY A 878 -2.59 -34.36 -14.59
C GLY A 878 -2.93 -34.62 -13.13
N GLY A 879 -2.79 -35.87 -12.70
CA GLY A 879 -3.15 -36.31 -11.35
C GLY A 879 -2.09 -35.97 -10.29
N SER A 880 -1.75 -34.68 -10.11
CA SER A 880 -1.00 -34.21 -8.94
C SER A 880 -1.94 -33.90 -7.79
N ASP A 881 -1.66 -34.46 -6.62
CA ASP A 881 -2.30 -34.05 -5.37
C ASP A 881 -1.74 -32.69 -4.95
N ILE A 882 -2.32 -31.62 -5.50
CA ILE A 882 -1.90 -30.24 -5.20
C ILE A 882 -2.28 -29.80 -3.78
N ALA A 883 -3.10 -30.58 -3.05
CA ALA A 883 -3.54 -30.21 -1.71
C ALA A 883 -2.36 -30.13 -0.73
N ASP A 884 -1.44 -31.10 -0.74
CA ASP A 884 -0.21 -31.05 0.09
C ASP A 884 0.66 -29.83 -0.22
N LEU A 885 0.78 -29.46 -1.50
CA LEU A 885 1.53 -28.26 -1.90
C LEU A 885 0.85 -26.99 -1.41
N ILE A 886 -0.47 -26.88 -1.56
CA ILE A 886 -1.27 -25.74 -1.10
C ILE A 886 -1.23 -25.64 0.42
N ASP A 887 -1.40 -26.74 1.15
CA ASP A 887 -1.38 -26.75 2.61
C ASP A 887 0.00 -26.33 3.14
N ARG A 888 1.10 -26.87 2.59
CA ARG A 888 2.47 -26.43 2.94
C ARG A 888 2.75 -24.97 2.60
N PHE A 889 2.21 -24.48 1.49
CA PHE A 889 2.31 -23.07 1.10
C PHE A 889 1.56 -22.18 2.10
N MET A 890 0.31 -22.54 2.44
CA MET A 890 -0.53 -21.78 3.35
C MET A 890 0.03 -21.76 4.78
N ASP A 891 0.47 -22.91 5.32
CA ASP A 891 1.12 -22.99 6.64
C ASP A 891 2.28 -21.99 6.78
N THR A 892 3.10 -21.87 5.73
CA THR A 892 4.27 -20.98 5.71
C THR A 892 3.87 -19.52 5.46
N ALA A 893 2.89 -19.27 4.58
CA ALA A 893 2.39 -17.95 4.24
C ALA A 893 1.67 -17.28 5.43
N GLU A 894 0.83 -18.04 6.13
CA GLU A 894 0.14 -17.60 7.35
C GLU A 894 1.13 -17.31 8.48
N ALA A 895 2.16 -18.15 8.66
CA ALA A 895 3.21 -17.94 9.66
C ALA A 895 4.07 -16.69 9.37
N GLU A 896 4.31 -16.35 8.09
CA GLU A 896 5.03 -15.13 7.71
C GLU A 896 4.14 -13.87 7.78
N GLY A 897 2.82 -14.03 7.63
CA GLY A 897 1.87 -12.91 7.49
C GLY A 897 1.76 -12.41 6.06
N GLN A 898 1.90 -13.30 5.08
CA GLN A 898 1.63 -13.02 3.67
C GLN A 898 0.12 -12.93 3.42
N THR A 899 -0.31 -11.88 2.71
CA THR A 899 -1.73 -11.55 2.49
C THR A 899 -2.15 -11.60 1.02
N ALA A 900 -1.20 -11.45 0.08
CA ALA A 900 -1.46 -11.40 -1.36
C ALA A 900 -0.42 -12.19 -2.18
N ILE A 901 -0.75 -12.44 -3.44
CA ILE A 901 0.08 -13.18 -4.42
C ILE A 901 0.27 -12.47 -5.76
N SER A 902 -0.51 -11.42 -6.02
CA SER A 902 -0.39 -10.54 -7.18
C SER A 902 -0.88 -9.14 -6.80
N GLU A 903 -0.55 -8.16 -7.61
CA GLU A 903 -1.18 -6.84 -7.52
C GLU A 903 -2.70 -6.94 -7.77
N GLY A 904 -3.47 -6.00 -7.20
CA GLY A 904 -4.94 -5.99 -7.22
C GLY A 904 -5.61 -7.09 -6.37
N SER A 905 -4.87 -8.08 -5.87
CA SER A 905 -5.45 -9.17 -5.06
C SER A 905 -5.67 -8.79 -3.58
N GLN A 906 -5.31 -7.57 -3.16
CA GLN A 906 -5.34 -7.16 -1.74
C GLN A 906 -6.78 -7.14 -1.15
N HIS A 907 -7.79 -7.08 -2.02
CA HIS A 907 -9.21 -7.11 -1.63
C HIS A 907 -9.78 -8.53 -1.45
N GLN A 908 -8.98 -9.58 -1.70
CA GLN A 908 -9.37 -10.98 -1.50
C GLN A 908 -8.44 -11.65 -0.49
N PRO A 909 -8.95 -12.46 0.46
CA PRO A 909 -8.10 -13.17 1.40
C PRO A 909 -7.29 -14.25 0.65
N LEU A 910 -6.05 -14.49 1.09
CA LEU A 910 -5.16 -15.52 0.51
C LEU A 910 -5.81 -16.92 0.45
N SER A 911 -6.69 -17.24 1.40
CA SER A 911 -7.47 -18.49 1.38
C SER A 911 -8.39 -18.63 0.16
N ALA A 912 -8.91 -17.53 -0.41
CA ALA A 912 -9.72 -17.58 -1.63
C ALA A 912 -8.87 -17.98 -2.86
N TRP A 913 -7.58 -17.60 -2.89
CA TRP A 913 -6.64 -18.13 -3.89
C TRP A 913 -6.42 -19.63 -3.67
N ALA A 914 -6.12 -20.07 -2.43
CA ALA A 914 -5.93 -21.49 -2.14
C ALA A 914 -7.16 -22.33 -2.54
N ASP A 915 -8.36 -21.87 -2.20
CA ASP A 915 -9.62 -22.56 -2.52
C ASP A 915 -9.95 -22.52 -4.01
N GLN A 916 -9.62 -21.44 -4.74
CA GLN A 916 -9.71 -21.42 -6.20
C GLN A 916 -8.83 -22.53 -6.83
N TYR A 917 -7.60 -22.68 -6.36
CA TYR A 917 -6.67 -23.66 -6.91
C TYR A 917 -7.05 -25.09 -6.50
N ARG A 918 -7.51 -25.33 -5.26
CA ARG A 918 -8.12 -26.60 -4.82
C ARG A 918 -9.33 -26.97 -5.70
N ALA A 919 -10.25 -26.05 -5.95
CA ALA A 919 -11.43 -26.29 -6.79
C ALA A 919 -11.10 -26.52 -8.27
N GLY A 920 -10.01 -25.94 -8.78
CA GLY A 920 -9.49 -26.19 -10.12
C GLY A 920 -9.06 -27.65 -10.36
N ALA A 921 -8.82 -28.41 -9.30
CA ALA A 921 -8.51 -29.85 -9.35
C ALA A 921 -9.75 -30.77 -9.26
N GLU A 922 -10.98 -30.24 -9.29
CA GLU A 922 -12.19 -31.06 -9.33
C GLU A 922 -12.69 -31.31 -10.76
N ALA A 923 -13.28 -32.49 -10.99
CA ALA A 923 -13.91 -32.82 -12.27
C ALA A 923 -15.26 -32.11 -12.43
N VAL A 924 -15.40 -31.32 -13.50
CA VAL A 924 -16.60 -30.53 -13.80
C VAL A 924 -17.60 -31.37 -14.59
N PRO A 925 -18.83 -31.63 -14.10
CA PRO A 925 -19.83 -32.41 -14.84
C PRO A 925 -20.22 -31.75 -16.18
N ILE A 926 -20.42 -32.56 -17.22
CA ILE A 926 -20.84 -32.08 -18.55
C ILE A 926 -22.20 -32.65 -18.99
N VAL A 927 -22.85 -31.91 -19.87
CA VAL A 927 -24.04 -32.33 -20.62
C VAL A 927 -23.67 -32.48 -22.09
N ARG A 928 -23.96 -33.65 -22.68
CA ARG A 928 -23.69 -33.95 -24.10
C ARG A 928 -24.97 -33.88 -24.91
N LEU A 929 -24.97 -33.05 -25.95
CA LEU A 929 -26.09 -32.90 -26.88
C LEU A 929 -25.69 -33.39 -28.28
N THR A 930 -26.61 -34.04 -28.98
CA THR A 930 -26.40 -34.59 -30.33
C THR A 930 -27.64 -34.40 -31.20
N GLY A 931 -27.46 -34.06 -32.47
CA GLY A 931 -28.56 -33.94 -33.43
C GLY A 931 -28.07 -33.49 -34.80
N GLY A 932 -28.68 -34.03 -35.87
CA GLY A 932 -28.53 -33.49 -37.23
C GLY A 932 -27.12 -33.49 -37.82
N GLY A 933 -26.17 -34.22 -37.21
CA GLY A 933 -24.76 -34.23 -37.60
C GLY A 933 -23.85 -33.30 -36.78
N LEU A 934 -24.36 -32.72 -35.68
CA LEU A 934 -23.57 -32.00 -34.67
C LEU A 934 -23.57 -32.75 -33.33
N SER A 935 -22.51 -32.54 -32.56
CA SER A 935 -22.44 -32.87 -31.13
C SER A 935 -21.82 -31.73 -30.32
N ALA A 936 -22.44 -31.35 -29.21
CA ALA A 936 -21.95 -30.32 -28.31
C ALA A 936 -21.65 -30.88 -26.91
N VAL A 937 -20.66 -30.30 -26.25
CA VAL A 937 -20.35 -30.52 -24.82
C VAL A 937 -20.61 -29.21 -24.08
N VAL A 938 -21.57 -29.25 -23.17
CA VAL A 938 -22.00 -28.13 -22.34
C VAL A 938 -21.48 -28.35 -20.92
N ALA A 939 -20.98 -27.31 -20.24
CA ALA A 939 -20.52 -27.36 -18.85
C ALA A 939 -21.43 -26.51 -17.95
N PRO A 940 -22.47 -27.09 -17.31
CA PRO A 940 -23.45 -26.34 -16.51
C PRO A 940 -22.83 -25.52 -15.38
N SER A 941 -21.86 -26.07 -14.64
CA SER A 941 -21.23 -25.38 -13.51
C SER A 941 -20.24 -24.26 -13.91
N LEU A 942 -20.00 -24.06 -15.20
CA LEU A 942 -19.06 -23.08 -15.75
C LEU A 942 -19.79 -22.03 -16.61
N GLY A 943 -20.76 -21.32 -16.05
CA GLY A 943 -21.57 -20.37 -16.81
C GLY A 943 -22.51 -21.01 -17.84
N GLY A 944 -22.74 -22.32 -17.73
CA GLY A 944 -23.50 -23.09 -18.72
C GLY A 944 -22.88 -23.13 -20.13
N ARG A 945 -21.58 -22.83 -20.28
CA ARG A 945 -20.88 -22.64 -21.58
C ARG A 945 -20.85 -23.89 -22.45
N ILE A 946 -20.60 -23.73 -23.76
CA ILE A 946 -20.26 -24.85 -24.66
C ILE A 946 -18.74 -24.87 -24.86
N VAL A 947 -18.10 -25.98 -24.48
CA VAL A 947 -16.63 -26.17 -24.54
C VAL A 947 -16.17 -27.00 -25.75
N SER A 948 -17.10 -27.57 -26.51
CA SER A 948 -16.82 -28.29 -27.76
C SER A 948 -18.09 -28.36 -28.60
N LEU A 949 -18.00 -28.11 -29.91
CA LEU A 949 -19.06 -28.23 -30.89
C LEU A 949 -18.51 -28.88 -32.16
N VAL A 950 -18.67 -30.19 -32.27
CA VAL A 950 -18.08 -31.01 -33.33
C VAL A 950 -19.07 -31.29 -34.46
N ARG A 951 -18.63 -31.09 -35.71
CA ARG A 951 -19.28 -31.61 -36.92
C ARG A 951 -18.97 -33.11 -37.05
N GLN A 952 -19.99 -33.95 -36.92
CA GLN A 952 -19.83 -35.42 -36.89
C GLN A 952 -19.42 -36.04 -38.22
N ALA A 953 -19.63 -35.34 -39.34
CA ALA A 953 -19.32 -35.84 -40.69
C ALA A 953 -17.82 -36.08 -40.91
N ASP A 954 -16.97 -35.26 -40.28
CA ASP A 954 -15.52 -35.24 -40.42
C ASP A 954 -14.76 -35.13 -39.08
N GLY A 955 -15.48 -34.97 -37.96
CA GLY A 955 -14.90 -34.82 -36.62
C GLY A 955 -14.33 -33.43 -36.36
N ARG A 956 -14.67 -32.42 -37.19
CA ARG A 956 -14.13 -31.07 -37.04
C ARG A 956 -14.74 -30.36 -35.84
N GLU A 957 -13.88 -29.93 -34.91
CA GLU A 957 -14.22 -28.95 -33.87
C GLU A 957 -14.43 -27.57 -34.49
N LEU A 958 -15.51 -26.89 -34.09
CA LEU A 958 -15.95 -25.62 -34.66
C LEU A 958 -15.70 -24.44 -33.71
N LEU A 959 -15.63 -24.69 -32.40
CA LEU A 959 -15.30 -23.67 -31.41
C LEU A 959 -13.79 -23.58 -31.20
N GLN A 960 -13.29 -22.38 -30.92
CA GLN A 960 -11.92 -22.17 -30.46
C GLN A 960 -11.92 -22.08 -28.94
N VAL A 961 -11.30 -23.07 -28.31
CA VAL A 961 -10.96 -23.12 -26.88
C VAL A 961 -9.45 -23.27 -26.82
N ALA A 962 -8.76 -22.51 -25.96
CA ALA A 962 -7.31 -22.60 -25.88
C ALA A 962 -6.89 -24.03 -25.49
N GLN A 963 -5.92 -24.58 -26.24
CA GLN A 963 -5.45 -25.94 -26.04
C GLN A 963 -3.95 -25.91 -25.78
N GLY A 964 -3.57 -26.22 -24.54
CA GLY A 964 -2.18 -26.31 -24.10
C GLY A 964 -1.59 -27.71 -24.29
N ALA A 965 -0.33 -27.87 -23.89
CA ALA A 965 0.35 -29.18 -23.89
C ALA A 965 -0.30 -30.22 -22.95
N VAL A 966 -1.09 -29.75 -21.96
CA VAL A 966 -1.74 -30.57 -20.94
C VAL A 966 -3.23 -30.81 -21.18
N GLY A 967 -3.93 -30.06 -22.04
CA GLY A 967 -5.37 -30.23 -22.27
C GLY A 967 -6.06 -28.98 -22.83
N ILE A 968 -7.39 -28.90 -22.71
CA ILE A 968 -8.16 -27.68 -23.04
C ILE A 968 -8.38 -26.80 -21.81
N ASP A 969 -8.31 -25.48 -21.98
CA ASP A 969 -8.74 -24.51 -20.98
C ASP A 969 -10.19 -24.09 -21.23
N PRO A 970 -11.18 -24.61 -20.48
CA PRO A 970 -12.58 -24.29 -20.71
C PRO A 970 -12.93 -22.82 -20.41
N MET A 971 -12.04 -22.03 -19.77
CA MET A 971 -12.22 -20.60 -19.51
C MET A 971 -11.72 -19.70 -20.65
N ALA A 972 -10.91 -20.22 -21.57
CA ALA A 972 -10.29 -19.46 -22.65
C ALA A 972 -10.93 -19.75 -24.01
N GLY A 973 -12.21 -19.40 -24.16
CA GLY A 973 -12.96 -19.47 -25.41
C GLY A 973 -14.24 -20.30 -25.33
N GLY A 974 -14.64 -20.90 -26.45
CA GLY A 974 -15.90 -21.65 -26.56
C GLY A 974 -17.11 -20.75 -26.81
N TYR A 975 -18.26 -21.16 -26.28
CA TYR A 975 -19.50 -20.37 -26.32
C TYR A 975 -19.85 -19.84 -24.93
N GLU A 976 -19.82 -18.52 -24.75
CA GLU A 976 -20.18 -17.83 -23.52
C GLU A 976 -21.37 -16.86 -23.74
N GLU A 977 -22.06 -16.48 -22.67
CA GLU A 977 -22.98 -15.33 -22.67
C GLU A 977 -22.98 -14.65 -21.31
N TYR A 978 -23.24 -13.34 -21.30
CA TYR A 978 -23.18 -12.48 -20.12
C TYR A 978 -24.51 -11.71 -19.93
N SER A 979 -24.91 -11.41 -18.69
CA SER A 979 -26.21 -10.78 -18.39
C SER A 979 -26.29 -9.27 -18.69
N THR A 980 -25.15 -8.59 -18.76
CA THR A 980 -24.99 -7.22 -19.27
C THR A 980 -24.02 -7.18 -20.45
N SER A 981 -23.91 -6.01 -21.10
CA SER A 981 -23.00 -5.73 -22.22
C SER A 981 -21.52 -5.90 -21.86
N ASP A 982 -21.21 -5.82 -20.58
CA ASP A 982 -19.84 -5.75 -20.06
C ASP A 982 -19.17 -7.12 -20.20
N TYR A 983 -17.88 -7.11 -20.54
CA TYR A 983 -17.15 -8.35 -20.76
C TYR A 983 -17.09 -9.16 -19.47
N ARG A 984 -17.55 -10.43 -19.52
CA ARG A 984 -17.61 -11.33 -18.35
C ARG A 984 -18.42 -10.76 -17.18
N SER A 985 -19.50 -10.05 -17.47
CA SER A 985 -20.54 -9.72 -16.48
C SER A 985 -21.22 -10.99 -15.92
N PRO A 986 -21.95 -10.91 -14.78
CA PRO A 986 -22.54 -12.08 -14.13
C PRO A 986 -23.33 -12.99 -15.07
N GLY A 987 -23.24 -14.30 -14.83
CA GLY A 987 -23.79 -15.38 -15.65
C GLY A 987 -22.75 -16.14 -16.48
N TRP A 988 -21.51 -15.64 -16.58
CA TRP A 988 -20.45 -16.20 -17.42
C TRP A 988 -19.66 -17.36 -16.78
N ARG A 989 -19.63 -17.44 -15.44
CA ARG A 989 -18.83 -18.42 -14.68
C ARG A 989 -19.65 -19.19 -13.64
N GLU A 990 -20.73 -18.60 -13.16
CA GLU A 990 -21.59 -19.10 -12.10
C GLU A 990 -22.21 -20.47 -12.46
N PRO A 991 -22.51 -21.31 -11.47
CA PRO A 991 -23.05 -22.65 -11.74
C PRO A 991 -24.55 -22.62 -12.07
N TYR A 992 -24.92 -23.29 -13.17
CA TYR A 992 -26.31 -23.42 -13.60
C TYR A 992 -26.91 -24.76 -13.16
N GLU A 993 -28.14 -24.71 -12.63
CA GLU A 993 -29.00 -25.88 -12.47
C GLU A 993 -29.41 -26.43 -13.85
N VAL A 994 -29.29 -27.74 -14.03
CA VAL A 994 -29.83 -28.43 -15.22
C VAL A 994 -31.33 -28.69 -15.00
N VAL A 995 -32.16 -27.72 -15.37
CA VAL A 995 -33.63 -27.76 -15.22
C VAL A 995 -34.25 -28.89 -16.05
N ALA A 996 -33.72 -29.15 -17.25
CA ALA A 996 -34.13 -30.27 -18.09
C ALA A 996 -32.98 -30.69 -19.01
N CYS A 997 -32.85 -31.99 -19.31
CA CYS A 997 -31.84 -32.51 -20.22
C CYS A 997 -32.36 -33.74 -20.99
N GLY A 998 -31.98 -33.84 -22.25
CA GLY A 998 -32.23 -34.96 -23.15
C GLY A 998 -31.13 -35.08 -24.21
N PRO A 999 -31.19 -36.08 -25.11
CA PRO A 999 -30.08 -36.39 -26.02
C PRO A 999 -29.78 -35.30 -27.06
N SER A 1000 -30.71 -34.37 -27.29
CA SER A 1000 -30.59 -33.29 -28.28
C SER A 1000 -30.94 -31.90 -27.73
N ALA A 1001 -31.30 -31.76 -26.45
CA ALA A 1001 -31.67 -30.47 -25.87
C ALA A 1001 -31.40 -30.41 -24.36
N ALA A 1002 -31.08 -29.22 -23.85
CA ALA A 1002 -30.95 -28.94 -22.42
C ALA A 1002 -31.50 -27.54 -22.08
N ILE A 1003 -31.98 -27.39 -20.85
CA ILE A 1003 -32.39 -26.12 -20.26
C ILE A 1003 -31.61 -25.94 -18.97
N LEU A 1004 -30.90 -24.82 -18.87
CA LEU A 1004 -30.05 -24.43 -17.76
C LEU A 1004 -30.62 -23.17 -17.10
N ARG A 1005 -30.49 -23.03 -15.77
CA ARG A 1005 -30.90 -21.81 -15.04
C ARG A 1005 -29.90 -21.43 -13.95
N ALA A 1006 -29.61 -20.14 -13.80
CA ALA A 1006 -28.87 -19.58 -12.68
C ALA A 1006 -29.59 -18.33 -12.11
N GLU A 1007 -29.51 -18.15 -10.79
CA GLU A 1007 -29.78 -16.87 -10.13
C GLU A 1007 -28.43 -16.15 -9.98
N LEU A 1008 -28.34 -14.89 -10.41
CA LEU A 1008 -27.08 -14.14 -10.52
C LEU A 1008 -26.95 -13.10 -9.40
N SER A 1009 -25.71 -12.76 -9.05
CA SER A 1009 -25.36 -11.82 -7.99
C SER A 1009 -25.90 -10.40 -8.21
N ASN A 1010 -26.15 -10.01 -9.46
CA ASN A 1010 -26.75 -8.73 -9.84
C ASN A 1010 -28.28 -8.69 -9.75
N GLY A 1011 -28.95 -9.74 -9.24
CA GLY A 1011 -30.40 -9.80 -9.09
C GLY A 1011 -31.16 -10.17 -10.37
N LEU A 1012 -30.44 -10.65 -11.39
CA LEU A 1012 -31.02 -11.24 -12.60
C LEU A 1012 -31.07 -12.77 -12.47
N ARG A 1013 -32.05 -13.40 -13.11
CA ARG A 1013 -32.06 -14.83 -13.40
C ARG A 1013 -31.74 -15.02 -14.88
N LEU A 1014 -30.80 -15.89 -15.22
CA LEU A 1014 -30.60 -16.33 -16.60
C LEU A 1014 -31.15 -17.76 -16.79
N GLU A 1015 -32.01 -17.94 -17.78
CA GLU A 1015 -32.43 -19.25 -18.28
C GLU A 1015 -31.97 -19.41 -19.74
N ARG A 1016 -31.22 -20.48 -20.02
CA ARG A 1016 -30.64 -20.77 -21.34
C ARG A 1016 -31.12 -22.13 -21.83
N ARG A 1017 -31.64 -22.18 -23.05
CA ARG A 1017 -32.03 -23.42 -23.75
C ARG A 1017 -31.11 -23.67 -24.94
N TYR A 1018 -30.57 -24.89 -24.99
CA TYR A 1018 -29.89 -25.46 -26.15
C TYR A 1018 -30.79 -26.50 -26.83
N ASP A 1019 -30.90 -26.46 -28.16
CA ASP A 1019 -31.77 -27.35 -28.94
C ASP A 1019 -31.12 -27.69 -30.28
N MET A 1020 -30.66 -28.94 -30.44
CA MET A 1020 -30.09 -29.49 -31.67
C MET A 1020 -31.20 -29.99 -32.58
N ASP A 1021 -31.18 -29.58 -33.85
CA ASP A 1021 -32.12 -30.10 -34.84
C ASP A 1021 -31.91 -31.60 -35.09
N PRO A 1022 -32.97 -32.42 -35.21
CA PRO A 1022 -32.81 -33.86 -35.38
C PRO A 1022 -32.29 -34.27 -36.77
N GLY A 1023 -32.41 -33.41 -37.80
CA GLY A 1023 -32.12 -33.77 -39.19
C GLY A 1023 -31.17 -32.83 -39.95
N GLN A 1024 -30.85 -31.66 -39.39
CA GLN A 1024 -29.94 -30.68 -40.00
C GLN A 1024 -28.83 -30.28 -39.02
N PRO A 1025 -27.63 -29.91 -39.50
CA PRO A 1025 -26.52 -29.50 -38.64
C PRO A 1025 -26.75 -28.08 -38.09
N VAL A 1026 -27.69 -27.98 -37.15
CA VAL A 1026 -28.26 -26.74 -36.63
C VAL A 1026 -28.35 -26.81 -35.10
N LEU A 1027 -27.70 -25.87 -34.43
CA LEU A 1027 -27.86 -25.61 -33.01
C LEU A 1027 -28.69 -24.33 -32.82
N ARG A 1028 -29.82 -24.44 -32.12
CA ARG A 1028 -30.64 -23.31 -31.68
C ARG A 1028 -30.33 -23.01 -30.23
N ILE A 1029 -30.22 -21.73 -29.91
CA ILE A 1029 -29.96 -21.24 -28.55
C ILE A 1029 -30.96 -20.12 -28.27
N ALA A 1030 -31.60 -20.18 -27.12
CA ALA A 1030 -32.52 -19.15 -26.65
C ALA A 1030 -32.20 -18.84 -25.19
N SER A 1031 -31.89 -17.58 -24.91
CA SER A 1031 -31.41 -17.11 -23.61
C SER A 1031 -32.29 -15.98 -23.13
N THR A 1032 -32.85 -16.13 -21.93
CA THR A 1032 -33.77 -15.16 -21.33
C THR A 1032 -33.23 -14.71 -19.99
N VAL A 1033 -33.01 -13.42 -19.85
CA VAL A 1033 -32.65 -12.77 -18.59
C VAL A 1033 -33.89 -12.12 -17.99
N THR A 1034 -34.17 -12.37 -16.72
CA THR A 1034 -35.35 -11.88 -15.99
C THR A 1034 -34.90 -11.14 -14.73
N ASN A 1035 -35.42 -9.95 -14.48
CA ASN A 1035 -35.20 -9.27 -13.19
C ASN A 1035 -36.05 -9.94 -12.10
N THR A 1036 -35.40 -10.52 -11.08
CA THR A 1036 -36.07 -11.20 -9.97
C THR A 1036 -36.20 -10.33 -8.71
N THR A 1037 -35.67 -9.11 -8.73
CA THR A 1037 -35.73 -8.14 -7.63
C THR A 1037 -37.04 -7.33 -7.61
N GLN A 1038 -37.18 -6.41 -6.66
CA GLN A 1038 -38.30 -5.46 -6.54
C GLN A 1038 -37.99 -4.06 -7.09
N ALA A 1039 -36.79 -3.82 -7.63
CA ALA A 1039 -36.37 -2.56 -8.24
C ALA A 1039 -35.96 -2.79 -9.71
N PRO A 1040 -35.88 -1.76 -10.58
CA PRO A 1040 -35.30 -1.91 -11.90
C PRO A 1040 -33.81 -2.31 -11.82
N VAL A 1041 -33.36 -3.21 -12.71
CA VAL A 1041 -31.97 -3.73 -12.75
C VAL A 1041 -31.42 -3.60 -14.17
N ASN A 1042 -30.17 -3.17 -14.30
CA ASN A 1042 -29.49 -3.07 -15.60
C ASN A 1042 -29.29 -4.48 -16.20
N ALA A 1043 -29.71 -4.67 -17.44
CA ALA A 1043 -29.48 -5.89 -18.23
C ALA A 1043 -29.18 -5.52 -19.69
N GLY A 1044 -28.58 -6.46 -20.41
CA GLY A 1044 -28.29 -6.31 -21.83
C GLY A 1044 -27.53 -7.53 -22.32
N LEU A 1045 -28.26 -8.60 -22.68
CA LEU A 1045 -27.67 -9.89 -23.02
C LEU A 1045 -26.58 -9.77 -24.09
N ARG A 1046 -25.37 -10.25 -23.76
CA ARG A 1046 -24.24 -10.34 -24.68
C ARG A 1046 -23.93 -11.80 -24.97
N ILE A 1047 -24.01 -12.19 -26.24
CA ILE A 1047 -23.69 -13.52 -26.74
C ILE A 1047 -22.26 -13.50 -27.28
N HIS A 1048 -21.37 -14.35 -26.75
CA HIS A 1048 -19.93 -14.34 -27.04
C HIS A 1048 -19.42 -15.72 -27.51
N PRO A 1049 -19.64 -16.09 -28.78
CA PRO A 1049 -19.12 -17.32 -29.36
C PRO A 1049 -17.74 -17.11 -29.98
N ALA A 1050 -16.76 -17.95 -29.66
CA ALA A 1050 -15.46 -17.99 -30.31
C ALA A 1050 -15.36 -19.19 -31.26
N PHE A 1051 -15.33 -18.95 -32.57
CA PHE A 1051 -15.21 -19.99 -33.60
C PHE A 1051 -13.77 -20.15 -34.07
N ARG A 1052 -13.40 -21.39 -34.43
CA ARG A 1052 -12.06 -21.76 -34.90
C ARG A 1052 -11.89 -21.51 -36.40
N LEU A 1053 -10.72 -21.01 -36.79
CA LEU A 1053 -10.31 -20.80 -38.19
C LEU A 1053 -9.14 -21.72 -38.57
N ASP A 1054 -9.21 -22.36 -39.73
CA ASP A 1054 -8.08 -23.15 -40.25
C ASP A 1054 -7.09 -22.31 -41.07
N ASP A 1055 -7.53 -21.18 -41.63
CA ASP A 1055 -6.67 -20.16 -42.24
C ASP A 1055 -7.33 -18.76 -42.09
N PRO A 1056 -6.95 -17.98 -41.06
CA PRO A 1056 -7.51 -16.64 -40.84
C PRO A 1056 -7.37 -15.71 -42.04
N SER A 1057 -6.29 -15.83 -42.83
CA SER A 1057 -6.03 -14.97 -44.00
C SER A 1057 -6.97 -15.23 -45.18
N ARG A 1058 -7.72 -16.35 -45.16
CA ARG A 1058 -8.65 -16.77 -46.21
C ARG A 1058 -10.09 -16.87 -45.74
N ALA A 1059 -10.33 -16.73 -44.44
CA ALA A 1059 -11.67 -16.60 -43.88
C ALA A 1059 -12.30 -15.27 -44.30
N PHE A 1060 -13.63 -15.21 -44.34
CA PHE A 1060 -14.36 -13.97 -44.56
C PHE A 1060 -15.76 -13.97 -43.93
N LEU A 1061 -16.26 -12.77 -43.66
CA LEU A 1061 -17.59 -12.53 -43.13
C LEU A 1061 -18.55 -12.15 -44.27
N ARG A 1062 -19.77 -12.70 -44.26
CA ARG A 1062 -20.87 -12.33 -45.16
C ARG A 1062 -22.06 -11.81 -44.36
N LEU A 1063 -22.53 -10.61 -44.70
CA LEU A 1063 -23.65 -9.94 -44.00
C LEU A 1063 -24.95 -10.16 -44.79
N GLY A 1064 -25.89 -10.91 -44.23
CA GLY A 1064 -27.18 -11.25 -44.84
C GLY A 1064 -27.16 -12.42 -45.84
N PRO A 1065 -28.35 -12.91 -46.25
CA PRO A 1065 -28.49 -14.04 -47.17
C PRO A 1065 -28.23 -13.67 -48.64
N ASP A 1066 -28.66 -12.48 -49.06
CA ASP A 1066 -28.49 -11.91 -50.42
C ASP A 1066 -27.48 -10.76 -50.46
N GLY A 1067 -26.64 -10.63 -49.42
CA GLY A 1067 -25.58 -9.61 -49.39
C GLY A 1067 -24.63 -9.79 -50.58
N PRO A 1068 -24.20 -8.70 -51.26
CA PRO A 1068 -23.15 -8.79 -52.25
C PRO A 1068 -21.86 -9.39 -51.63
N GLU A 1069 -20.92 -9.83 -52.47
CA GLU A 1069 -19.54 -10.13 -52.07
C GLU A 1069 -18.78 -8.83 -51.68
N THR A 1070 -19.35 -8.02 -50.80
CA THR A 1070 -18.60 -7.12 -49.91
C THR A 1070 -17.90 -8.00 -48.88
N THR A 1071 -17.00 -8.83 -49.37
CA THR A 1071 -16.06 -9.62 -48.58
C THR A 1071 -15.27 -8.64 -47.74
N VAL A 1072 -15.55 -8.57 -46.43
CA VAL A 1072 -14.52 -8.07 -45.52
C VAL A 1072 -13.46 -9.16 -45.50
N GLN A 1073 -12.50 -9.00 -46.39
CA GLN A 1073 -11.36 -9.89 -46.51
C GLN A 1073 -10.49 -9.64 -45.28
N MET A 1074 -10.10 -10.72 -44.60
CA MET A 1074 -9.31 -10.68 -43.37
C MET A 1074 -7.90 -10.16 -43.66
N LEU A 1075 -7.75 -8.84 -43.71
CA LEU A 1075 -6.47 -8.16 -43.67
C LEU A 1075 -6.16 -7.88 -42.19
N THR A 1076 -5.12 -8.51 -41.68
CA THR A 1076 -4.54 -8.24 -40.35
C THR A 1076 -3.84 -6.88 -40.40
N GLU A 1077 -4.60 -5.80 -40.27
CA GLU A 1077 -4.10 -4.41 -40.44
C GLU A 1077 -3.75 -3.72 -39.11
N GLN A 1078 -4.08 -4.32 -37.96
CA GLN A 1078 -3.62 -3.86 -36.65
C GLN A 1078 -2.26 -4.50 -36.27
N ALA A 1079 -1.45 -3.77 -35.49
CA ALA A 1079 -0.08 -4.17 -35.14
C ALA A 1079 0.00 -5.42 -34.23
N ASP A 1080 -1.10 -5.76 -33.55
CA ASP A 1080 -1.30 -6.94 -32.71
C ASP A 1080 -1.80 -8.18 -33.49
N GLY A 1081 -2.18 -8.01 -34.77
CA GLY A 1081 -2.75 -9.08 -35.60
C GLY A 1081 -4.25 -9.34 -35.40
N THR A 1082 -5.01 -8.42 -34.79
CA THR A 1082 -6.46 -8.52 -34.65
C THR A 1082 -7.25 -7.72 -35.70
N LEU A 1083 -8.55 -8.00 -35.81
CA LEU A 1083 -9.51 -7.25 -36.63
C LEU A 1083 -10.84 -7.13 -35.91
N GLU A 1084 -11.28 -5.90 -35.65
CA GLU A 1084 -12.55 -5.60 -34.99
C GLU A 1084 -13.53 -4.86 -35.90
N MET A 1085 -14.82 -5.20 -35.83
CA MET A 1085 -15.90 -4.48 -36.52
C MET A 1085 -17.17 -4.46 -35.68
N ARG A 1086 -17.82 -3.30 -35.60
CA ARG A 1086 -19.10 -3.11 -34.91
C ARG A 1086 -20.18 -2.66 -35.88
N PHE A 1087 -21.33 -3.33 -35.85
CA PHE A 1087 -22.48 -3.07 -36.72
C PHE A 1087 -23.68 -2.66 -35.87
N GLU A 1088 -24.18 -1.44 -36.10
CA GLU A 1088 -25.28 -0.85 -35.33
C GLU A 1088 -26.26 -0.09 -36.23
N GLY A 1089 -27.50 0.09 -35.77
CA GLY A 1089 -28.53 0.85 -36.46
C GLY A 1089 -28.74 0.38 -37.90
N GLY A 1090 -28.61 1.29 -38.87
CA GLY A 1090 -28.77 0.99 -40.30
C GLY A 1090 -27.69 0.09 -40.92
N ALA A 1091 -26.62 -0.23 -40.18
CA ALA A 1091 -25.55 -1.14 -40.62
C ALA A 1091 -25.70 -2.58 -40.07
N LEU A 1092 -26.72 -2.85 -39.24
CA LEU A 1092 -26.98 -4.19 -38.72
C LEU A 1092 -27.22 -5.22 -39.84
N PRO A 1093 -26.68 -6.45 -39.73
CA PRO A 1093 -27.02 -7.53 -40.65
C PRO A 1093 -28.52 -7.85 -40.56
N PRO A 1094 -29.21 -8.17 -41.67
CA PRO A 1094 -30.67 -8.36 -41.71
C PRO A 1094 -31.09 -9.73 -41.15
N GLY A 1095 -30.82 -9.99 -39.87
CA GLY A 1095 -31.15 -11.23 -39.16
C GLY A 1095 -30.29 -12.45 -39.52
N GLU A 1096 -29.29 -12.29 -40.40
CA GLU A 1096 -28.30 -13.33 -40.72
C GLU A 1096 -26.93 -12.70 -40.98
N TRP A 1097 -25.88 -13.37 -40.51
CA TRP A 1097 -24.50 -13.20 -40.94
C TRP A 1097 -23.78 -14.55 -40.91
N ALA A 1098 -22.73 -14.71 -41.70
CA ALA A 1098 -22.04 -15.98 -41.87
C ALA A 1098 -20.52 -15.83 -41.88
N LEU A 1099 -19.85 -16.65 -41.08
CA LEU A 1099 -18.40 -16.86 -41.13
C LEU A 1099 -18.10 -18.00 -42.11
N VAL A 1100 -17.26 -17.73 -43.11
CA VAL A 1100 -16.83 -18.72 -44.10
C VAL A 1100 -15.34 -19.00 -43.92
N ASP A 1101 -14.98 -20.26 -43.72
CA ASP A 1101 -13.62 -20.79 -43.75
C ASP A 1101 -13.48 -21.74 -44.96
N PRO A 1102 -12.95 -21.25 -46.10
CA PRO A 1102 -12.81 -22.05 -47.31
C PRO A 1102 -11.76 -23.17 -47.22
N LEU A 1103 -10.81 -23.08 -46.30
CA LEU A 1103 -9.73 -24.08 -46.18
C LEU A 1103 -10.19 -25.29 -45.38
N GLY A 1104 -10.91 -25.04 -44.27
CA GLY A 1104 -11.53 -26.10 -43.48
C GLY A 1104 -12.92 -26.55 -43.97
N GLY A 1105 -13.43 -25.97 -45.07
CA GLY A 1105 -14.71 -26.36 -45.68
C GLY A 1105 -15.91 -26.22 -44.74
N VAL A 1106 -16.07 -25.03 -44.16
CA VAL A 1106 -17.18 -24.68 -43.26
C VAL A 1106 -17.71 -23.28 -43.59
N THR A 1107 -19.04 -23.18 -43.63
CA THR A 1107 -19.78 -21.93 -43.44
C THR A 1107 -20.64 -22.05 -42.19
N ILE A 1108 -20.37 -21.22 -41.17
CA ILE A 1108 -21.20 -21.08 -39.97
C ILE A 1108 -22.12 -19.88 -40.18
N ARG A 1109 -23.42 -20.12 -40.38
CA ARG A 1109 -24.43 -19.05 -40.46
C ARG A 1109 -25.06 -18.86 -39.10
N CYS A 1110 -24.93 -17.66 -38.55
CA CYS A 1110 -25.67 -17.22 -37.38
C CYS A 1110 -26.91 -16.46 -37.87
N ARG A 1111 -28.11 -16.98 -37.56
CA ARG A 1111 -29.37 -16.25 -37.69
C ARG A 1111 -29.85 -15.80 -36.32
N PHE A 1112 -30.45 -14.63 -36.25
CA PHE A 1112 -30.96 -14.03 -35.03
C PHE A 1112 -32.21 -13.19 -35.31
N VAL A 1113 -33.03 -12.93 -34.30
CA VAL A 1113 -34.21 -12.06 -34.43
C VAL A 1113 -33.75 -10.59 -34.40
N PRO A 1114 -33.93 -9.79 -35.48
CA PRO A 1114 -33.38 -8.43 -35.53
C PRO A 1114 -33.88 -7.53 -34.40
N ASP A 1115 -35.15 -7.62 -34.04
CA ASP A 1115 -35.78 -6.78 -33.00
C ASP A 1115 -35.24 -7.08 -31.58
N GLN A 1116 -34.51 -8.18 -31.39
CA GLN A 1116 -33.85 -8.53 -30.12
C GLN A 1116 -32.40 -8.01 -30.03
N ILE A 1117 -31.82 -7.48 -31.11
CA ILE A 1117 -30.39 -7.15 -31.23
C ILE A 1117 -30.19 -5.65 -31.50
N ALA A 1118 -29.38 -4.99 -30.67
CA ALA A 1118 -28.96 -3.60 -30.83
C ALA A 1118 -27.64 -3.47 -31.61
N ALA A 1119 -26.71 -4.40 -31.41
CA ALA A 1119 -25.41 -4.42 -32.10
C ALA A 1119 -24.96 -5.86 -32.44
N CYS A 1120 -24.31 -6.01 -33.59
CA CYS A 1120 -23.47 -7.19 -33.88
C CYS A 1120 -22.01 -6.75 -33.84
N TYR A 1121 -21.13 -7.57 -33.26
CA TYR A 1121 -19.70 -7.23 -33.13
C TYR A 1121 -18.83 -8.43 -33.49
N TYR A 1122 -17.87 -8.17 -34.36
CA TYR A 1122 -16.90 -9.13 -34.85
C TYR A 1122 -15.53 -8.81 -34.28
N ASN A 1123 -14.84 -9.81 -33.74
CA ASN A 1123 -13.44 -9.73 -33.32
C ASN A 1123 -12.72 -10.98 -33.85
N GLY A 1124 -11.75 -10.80 -34.73
CA GLY A 1124 -10.92 -11.86 -35.29
C GLY A 1124 -9.47 -11.75 -34.82
N SER A 1125 -8.84 -12.87 -34.48
CA SER A 1125 -7.42 -12.93 -34.11
C SER A 1125 -6.68 -13.88 -35.04
N GLY A 1126 -5.66 -13.37 -35.73
CA GLY A 1126 -4.78 -14.18 -36.57
C GLY A 1126 -3.90 -15.13 -35.75
N ALA A 1127 -3.39 -14.66 -34.60
CA ALA A 1127 -2.54 -15.42 -33.70
C ALA A 1127 -3.29 -16.59 -33.03
N ASP A 1128 -4.47 -16.30 -32.45
CA ASP A 1128 -5.30 -17.31 -31.78
C ASP A 1128 -6.11 -18.18 -32.76
N ARG A 1129 -6.11 -17.81 -34.04
CA ARG A 1129 -6.86 -18.45 -35.13
C ARG A 1129 -8.36 -18.54 -34.80
N ARG A 1130 -8.91 -17.45 -34.25
CA ARG A 1130 -10.30 -17.35 -33.79
C ARG A 1130 -11.09 -16.26 -34.51
N ALA A 1131 -12.40 -16.42 -34.57
CA ALA A 1131 -13.35 -15.38 -34.96
C ALA A 1131 -14.57 -15.39 -34.03
N ASN A 1132 -14.87 -14.24 -33.45
CA ASN A 1132 -16.03 -14.01 -32.61
C ASN A 1132 -17.18 -13.39 -33.42
N LEU A 1133 -18.39 -13.92 -33.22
CA LEU A 1133 -19.61 -13.45 -33.86
C LEU A 1133 -20.60 -13.04 -32.77
N GLU A 1134 -20.35 -11.90 -32.13
CA GLU A 1134 -21.08 -11.46 -30.96
C GLU A 1134 -22.38 -10.76 -31.29
N LEU A 1135 -23.40 -11.00 -30.46
CA LEU A 1135 -24.70 -10.36 -30.52
C LEU A 1135 -24.97 -9.63 -29.19
N TYR A 1136 -25.37 -8.37 -29.27
CA TYR A 1136 -25.72 -7.54 -28.11
C TYR A 1136 -27.19 -7.20 -28.17
N ALA A 1137 -27.95 -7.59 -27.15
CA ALA A 1137 -29.30 -7.09 -26.94
C ALA A 1137 -29.29 -5.60 -26.53
N PRO A 1138 -30.41 -4.87 -26.65
CA PRO A 1138 -30.53 -3.51 -26.14
C PRO A 1138 -30.19 -3.43 -24.64
N ALA A 1139 -29.16 -2.67 -24.29
CA ALA A 1139 -28.82 -2.40 -22.89
C ALA A 1139 -29.84 -1.42 -22.27
N GLY A 1140 -30.28 -1.71 -21.05
CA GLY A 1140 -31.25 -0.88 -20.33
C GLY A 1140 -31.65 -1.45 -18.97
N GLN A 1141 -32.64 -0.83 -18.32
CA GLN A 1141 -33.19 -1.35 -17.07
C GLN A 1141 -34.43 -2.20 -17.33
N LEU A 1142 -34.42 -3.43 -16.83
CA LEU A 1142 -35.60 -4.29 -16.75
C LEU A 1142 -36.37 -3.99 -15.46
N ALA A 1143 -37.66 -3.75 -15.55
CA ALA A 1143 -38.55 -3.62 -14.39
C ALA A 1143 -38.69 -4.97 -13.64
N PRO A 1144 -39.17 -4.97 -12.37
CA PRO A 1144 -39.42 -6.20 -11.61
C PRO A 1144 -40.28 -7.23 -12.38
N GLY A 1145 -39.73 -8.42 -12.61
CA GLY A 1145 -40.37 -9.50 -13.38
C GLY A 1145 -40.34 -9.31 -14.90
N GLU A 1146 -39.81 -8.21 -15.42
CA GLU A 1146 -39.57 -8.02 -16.85
C GLU A 1146 -38.43 -8.92 -17.32
N SER A 1147 -38.45 -9.30 -18.60
CA SER A 1147 -37.45 -10.19 -19.19
C SER A 1147 -37.05 -9.73 -20.59
N GLN A 1148 -35.78 -9.94 -20.91
CA GLN A 1148 -35.22 -9.78 -22.25
C GLN A 1148 -34.77 -11.16 -22.76
N THR A 1149 -35.08 -11.47 -24.01
CA THR A 1149 -34.74 -12.74 -24.65
C THR A 1149 -33.94 -12.49 -25.93
N VAL A 1150 -32.91 -13.29 -26.14
CA VAL A 1150 -32.19 -13.40 -27.43
C VAL A 1150 -32.34 -14.83 -27.95
N GLU A 1151 -32.73 -14.96 -29.21
CA GLU A 1151 -32.89 -16.21 -29.94
C GLU A 1151 -31.97 -16.24 -31.17
N GLN A 1152 -31.12 -17.26 -31.25
CA GLN A 1152 -30.10 -17.40 -32.27
C GLN A 1152 -29.96 -18.85 -32.76
N ILE A 1153 -29.56 -19.00 -34.01
CA ILE A 1153 -29.43 -20.29 -34.69
C ILE A 1153 -28.09 -20.34 -35.41
N TYR A 1154 -27.27 -21.34 -35.09
CA TYR A 1154 -26.03 -21.65 -35.80
C TYR A 1154 -26.26 -22.82 -36.75
N GLU A 1155 -26.28 -22.55 -38.06
CA GLU A 1155 -26.34 -23.56 -39.13
C GLU A 1155 -24.93 -23.78 -39.70
N VAL A 1156 -24.46 -25.03 -39.68
CA VAL A 1156 -23.12 -25.41 -40.17
C VAL A 1156 -23.24 -26.09 -41.51
N THR A 1157 -22.76 -25.44 -42.58
CA THR A 1157 -22.78 -25.99 -43.95
C THR A 1157 -21.36 -26.20 -44.50
N PRO A 1158 -21.17 -27.08 -45.49
CA PRO A 1158 -19.91 -27.19 -46.23
C PRO A 1158 -19.53 -25.91 -46.99
#